data_AF-A0A1D1UVB7-F1
#
_entry.id   AF-A0A1D1UVB7-F1
#
_cell.length_a   1.000
_cell.length_b   1.000
_cell.length_c   1.000
_cell.angle_alpha   90.00
_cell.angle_beta   90.00
_cell.angle_gamma   90.00
#
_symmetry.space_group_name_H-M   'P 1'
#
loop_
_entity.id
_entity.type
_entity.pdbx_description
1 polymer ?
#
loop_
_entity_poly.entity_id
_entity_poly.type
_entity_poly.pdbx_seq_one_letter_code
_entity_poly.pdbx_strand_id
1 'polypeptide(L)'
;MASLQNVSLMDLPQNTLEEYAKTLEAERARADDTERMYETLKKIHEECTEEFRVAQNQTQKFYVEIEQKLQQSDETIRELRRTIVEQVREISELKSNALTPQREEVIKLNIQTELEKEFHGRNRNFQEENTTLRTKIASLTYENSALRADLEARDSDFSRTKNDLVAKYERKINDLKREKEAEIVKVPAVDMTRYRQLQRDNDLLDLQLKALQSELERLRTEYAKREEEVHLRQKTQMKKIAENTMLVDNLKAEKDTSQRQLDSLRKQSADIMAENGQLNQKVQTVQDEKLAIQEEMEGLIHQQQIQLGAERTKALTEKTNLQKELHELHAEVEKTRAELAVANEGLNLQRKTLAAKEHENQMKISQIKQEHATDYALLEQKKHELDIRVADAEAIRRDVELKYSLEKEVLGEQLQQAKMFTVSLQKEADELRGRIDNYQRMETDFRRAQLEHTRLQGEVKDLLHRIDSMEETFRLLHSERDALEAVISRWKERQLQDEKEIENLKSAHTSEVAVLQKEWMEKSKRYGEQIKEKEDKLSTATNAERDLAYKLGAIEGELSLQKMRSQTVISELITALRAKSKLLDTAKNNVSAEEHAALKKELGVLREKLGRLKSLTGSKPSNLDATVSQPIQTYSVQKIESRLDKSLRPSSAAALRTELFQDETVEQILDRLTPLGLLENGTGKLDQFKNILRS
;
A
#
# COMPACT_ATOMS: atom_id res chain seq x y z
N MET A 1 138.89 -36.39 1.06
CA MET A 1 140.32 -36.58 1.39
C MET A 1 141.15 -35.86 0.35
N ALA A 2 142.06 -34.99 0.77
CA ALA A 2 143.24 -34.60 0.00
C ALA A 2 144.45 -35.29 0.64
N SER A 3 144.88 -36.42 0.08
CA SER A 3 146.23 -36.97 0.19
C SER A 3 146.35 -38.21 -0.70
N LEU A 4 147.57 -38.48 -1.15
CA LEU A 4 148.04 -39.55 -2.07
C LEU A 4 147.96 -39.15 -3.55
N GLN A 5 148.87 -38.30 -4.03
CA GLN A 5 150.27 -38.57 -4.42
C GLN A 5 150.44 -39.67 -5.48
N ASN A 6 150.86 -39.20 -6.66
CA ASN A 6 151.93 -39.73 -7.51
C ASN A 6 152.02 -41.24 -7.69
N VAL A 7 151.58 -41.70 -8.87
CA VAL A 7 152.33 -42.66 -9.67
C VAL A 7 152.47 -42.10 -11.08
N SER A 8 153.71 -41.78 -11.45
CA SER A 8 154.15 -41.58 -12.82
C SER A 8 154.37 -42.95 -13.44
N LEU A 9 153.68 -43.23 -14.54
CA LEU A 9 154.12 -44.23 -15.53
C LEU A 9 153.72 -43.73 -16.92
N MET A 10 154.63 -42.93 -17.47
CA MET A 10 154.96 -42.95 -18.89
C MET A 10 155.10 -44.40 -19.37
N ASP A 11 154.66 -44.63 -20.60
CA ASP A 11 154.53 -45.92 -21.33
C ASP A 11 153.21 -46.67 -21.11
N LEU A 12 152.13 -46.08 -21.64
CA LEU A 12 150.89 -46.78 -21.97
C LEU A 12 150.58 -46.60 -23.47
N PRO A 13 150.30 -47.69 -24.21
CA PRO A 13 150.06 -47.65 -25.65
C PRO A 13 148.81 -46.82 -25.96
N GLN A 14 148.82 -46.06 -27.07
CA GLN A 14 147.70 -45.22 -27.53
C GLN A 14 146.33 -45.93 -27.47
N ASN A 15 146.28 -47.26 -27.59
CA ASN A 15 145.06 -48.08 -27.45
C ASN A 15 144.42 -48.09 -26.05
N THR A 16 145.17 -47.88 -24.96
CA THR A 16 144.62 -47.92 -23.59
C THR A 16 144.03 -46.58 -23.15
N LEU A 17 144.60 -45.46 -23.60
CA LEU A 17 144.03 -44.12 -23.42
C LEU A 17 142.71 -43.95 -24.18
N GLU A 18 142.59 -44.58 -25.35
CA GLU A 18 141.37 -44.54 -26.17
C GLU A 18 140.23 -45.37 -25.55
N GLU A 19 140.54 -46.51 -24.91
CA GLU A 19 139.56 -47.31 -24.16
C GLU A 19 139.11 -46.62 -22.85
N TYR A 20 140.02 -45.95 -22.14
CA TYR A 20 139.66 -45.13 -20.98
C TYR A 20 138.84 -43.88 -21.39
N ALA A 21 139.15 -43.26 -22.52
CA ALA A 21 138.35 -42.15 -23.06
C ALA A 21 136.94 -42.61 -23.45
N LYS A 22 136.80 -43.77 -24.11
CA LYS A 22 135.50 -44.37 -24.47
C LYS A 22 134.67 -44.78 -23.25
N THR A 23 135.29 -45.34 -22.22
CA THR A 23 134.57 -45.69 -20.98
C THR A 23 134.16 -44.46 -20.19
N LEU A 24 134.96 -43.39 -20.19
CA LEU A 24 134.59 -42.09 -19.62
C LEU A 24 133.45 -41.41 -20.41
N GLU A 25 133.46 -41.49 -21.74
CA GLU A 25 132.36 -41.01 -22.58
C GLU A 25 131.08 -41.81 -22.36
N ALA A 26 131.16 -43.13 -22.21
CA ALA A 26 130.01 -43.98 -21.89
C ALA A 26 129.43 -43.69 -20.50
N GLU A 27 130.27 -43.42 -19.49
CA GLU A 27 129.82 -43.02 -18.16
C GLU A 27 129.26 -41.59 -18.13
N ARG A 28 129.82 -40.66 -18.91
CA ARG A 28 129.21 -39.33 -19.12
C ARG A 28 127.85 -39.43 -19.80
N ALA A 29 127.71 -40.28 -20.82
CA ALA A 29 126.42 -40.53 -21.47
C ALA A 29 125.40 -41.15 -20.49
N ARG A 30 125.82 -42.06 -19.61
CA ARG A 30 124.96 -42.58 -18.53
C ARG A 30 124.57 -41.51 -17.53
N ALA A 31 125.51 -40.65 -17.13
CA ALA A 31 125.23 -39.53 -16.23
C ALA A 31 124.22 -38.56 -16.86
N ASP A 32 124.42 -38.18 -18.13
CA ASP A 32 123.50 -37.33 -18.89
C ASP A 32 122.11 -37.98 -19.02
N ASP A 33 122.03 -39.29 -19.26
CA ASP A 33 120.76 -40.03 -19.33
C ASP A 33 120.07 -40.09 -17.95
N THR A 34 120.82 -40.27 -16.86
CA THR A 34 120.26 -40.22 -15.50
C THR A 34 119.79 -38.81 -15.13
N GLU A 35 120.49 -37.77 -15.57
CA GLU A 35 120.08 -36.37 -15.38
C GLU A 35 118.79 -36.08 -16.14
N ARG A 36 118.70 -36.47 -17.42
CA ARG A 36 117.46 -36.37 -18.21
C ARG A 36 116.30 -37.14 -17.59
N MET A 37 116.56 -38.34 -17.06
CA MET A 37 115.54 -39.14 -16.39
C MET A 37 115.06 -38.46 -15.09
N TYR A 38 115.98 -37.89 -14.32
CA TYR A 38 115.64 -37.13 -13.12
C TYR A 38 114.84 -35.86 -13.45
N GLU A 39 115.24 -35.10 -14.48
CA GLU A 39 114.50 -33.93 -14.95
C GLU A 39 113.09 -34.29 -15.42
N THR A 40 112.94 -35.40 -16.15
CA THR A 40 111.63 -35.91 -16.58
C THR A 40 110.77 -36.30 -15.39
N LEU A 41 111.34 -37.02 -14.41
CA LEU A 41 110.62 -37.44 -13.21
C LEU A 41 110.23 -36.24 -12.34
N LYS A 42 111.11 -35.24 -12.22
CA LYS A 42 110.82 -33.98 -11.53
C LYS A 42 109.66 -33.24 -12.18
N LYS A 43 109.64 -33.14 -13.52
CA LYS A 43 108.54 -32.52 -14.26
C LYS A 43 107.22 -33.26 -14.04
N ILE A 44 107.22 -34.59 -14.12
CA ILE A 44 106.02 -35.41 -13.84
C ILE A 44 105.55 -35.21 -12.39
N HIS A 45 106.47 -35.12 -11.43
CA HIS A 45 106.12 -34.86 -10.03
C HIS A 45 105.52 -33.46 -9.84
N GLU A 46 106.06 -32.43 -10.49
CA GLU A 46 105.51 -31.07 -10.49
C GLU A 46 104.12 -31.03 -11.12
N GLU A 47 103.90 -31.70 -12.26
CA GLU A 47 102.59 -31.83 -12.92
C GLU A 47 101.58 -32.55 -12.01
N CYS A 48 101.95 -33.69 -11.42
CA CYS A 48 101.10 -34.43 -10.48
C CYS A 48 100.77 -33.63 -9.22
N THR A 49 101.72 -32.86 -8.70
CA THR A 49 101.50 -31.98 -7.53
C THR A 49 100.53 -30.86 -7.87
N GLU A 50 100.63 -30.28 -9.07
CA GLU A 50 99.71 -29.25 -9.54
C GLU A 50 98.31 -29.81 -9.79
N GLU A 51 98.19 -30.99 -10.41
CA GLU A 51 96.91 -31.68 -10.57
C GLU A 51 96.25 -31.99 -9.22
N PHE A 52 97.02 -32.48 -8.25
CA PHE A 52 96.54 -32.69 -6.89
C PHE A 52 96.07 -31.39 -6.24
N ARG A 53 96.82 -30.29 -6.41
CA ARG A 53 96.43 -28.96 -5.90
C ARG A 53 95.14 -28.47 -6.54
N VAL A 54 94.95 -28.67 -7.84
CA VAL A 54 93.72 -28.30 -8.55
C VAL A 54 92.54 -29.14 -8.04
N ALA A 55 92.71 -30.46 -7.92
CA ALA A 55 91.68 -31.36 -7.39
C ALA A 55 91.31 -31.01 -5.94
N GLN A 56 92.29 -30.68 -5.10
CA GLN A 56 92.07 -30.23 -3.73
C GLN A 56 91.28 -28.92 -3.68
N ASN A 57 91.64 -27.93 -4.51
CA ASN A 57 90.91 -26.66 -4.61
C ASN A 57 89.49 -26.83 -5.14
N GLN A 58 89.28 -27.72 -6.12
CA GLN A 58 87.93 -28.04 -6.62
C GLN A 58 87.09 -28.71 -5.53
N THR A 59 87.67 -29.65 -4.78
CA THR A 59 87.00 -30.30 -3.66
C THR A 59 86.61 -29.28 -2.59
N GLN A 60 87.50 -28.34 -2.24
CA GLN A 60 87.20 -27.29 -1.28
C GLN A 60 86.08 -26.35 -1.76
N LYS A 61 86.05 -26.01 -3.06
CA LYS A 61 84.96 -25.23 -3.66
C LYS A 61 83.63 -25.95 -3.55
N PHE A 62 83.58 -27.25 -3.85
CA PHE A 62 82.36 -28.03 -3.71
C PHE A 62 81.87 -28.10 -2.27
N TYR A 63 82.76 -28.21 -1.28
CA TYR A 63 82.38 -28.14 0.13
C TYR A 63 81.68 -26.81 0.47
N VAL A 64 82.25 -25.68 0.04
CA VAL A 64 81.65 -24.36 0.26
C VAL A 64 80.30 -24.22 -0.45
N GLU A 65 80.19 -24.70 -1.69
CA GLU A 65 78.92 -24.67 -2.44
C GLU A 65 77.83 -25.51 -1.76
N ILE A 66 78.18 -26.71 -1.26
CA ILE A 66 77.27 -27.57 -0.51
C ILE A 66 76.83 -26.89 0.78
N GLU A 67 77.76 -26.27 1.52
CA GLU A 67 77.46 -25.56 2.76
C GLU A 67 76.53 -24.36 2.51
N GLN A 68 76.77 -23.58 1.45
CA GLN A 68 75.88 -22.48 1.04
C GLN A 68 74.49 -22.98 0.65
N LYS A 69 74.40 -24.11 -0.06
CA LYS A 69 73.11 -24.72 -0.43
C LYS A 69 72.35 -25.23 0.78
N LEU A 70 73.05 -25.79 1.76
CA LEU A 70 72.46 -26.21 3.02
C LEU A 70 71.91 -25.01 3.81
N GLN A 71 72.68 -23.92 3.92
CA GLN A 71 72.23 -22.69 4.56
C GLN A 71 71.01 -22.07 3.86
N GLN A 72 70.99 -22.05 2.52
CA GLN A 72 69.83 -21.60 1.73
C GLN A 72 68.60 -22.45 2.03
N SER A 73 68.75 -23.78 2.05
CA SER A 73 67.67 -24.69 2.39
C SER A 73 67.14 -24.47 3.81
N ASP A 74 68.02 -24.27 4.80
CA ASP A 74 67.63 -24.03 6.18
C ASP A 74 66.89 -22.68 6.36
N GLU A 75 67.27 -21.66 5.60
CA GLU A 75 66.55 -20.38 5.56
C GLU A 75 65.14 -20.57 4.98
N THR A 76 65.00 -21.24 3.84
CA THR A 76 63.70 -21.53 3.23
C THR A 76 62.81 -22.34 4.16
N ILE A 77 63.37 -23.32 4.89
CA ILE A 77 62.61 -24.09 5.90
C ILE A 77 62.13 -23.17 7.03
N ARG A 78 62.94 -22.22 7.49
CA ARG A 78 62.54 -21.26 8.53
C ARG A 78 61.44 -20.31 8.04
N GLU A 79 61.54 -19.82 6.81
CA GLU A 79 60.50 -18.97 6.19
C GLU A 79 59.17 -19.73 6.06
N LEU A 80 59.19 -20.95 5.53
CA LEU A 80 58.00 -21.78 5.40
C LEU A 80 57.33 -22.05 6.76
N ARG A 81 58.13 -22.36 7.80
CA ARG A 81 57.61 -22.54 9.17
C ARG A 81 56.96 -21.26 9.69
N ARG A 82 57.55 -20.09 9.42
CA ARG A 82 56.97 -18.79 9.82
C ARG A 82 55.64 -18.54 9.13
N THR A 83 55.56 -18.78 7.82
CA THR A 83 54.32 -18.64 7.05
C THR A 83 53.22 -19.57 7.55
N ILE A 84 53.55 -20.83 7.87
CA ILE A 84 52.58 -21.78 8.45
C ILE A 84 52.03 -21.25 9.78
N VAL A 85 52.87 -20.71 10.66
CA VAL A 85 52.42 -20.15 11.94
C VAL A 85 51.50 -18.96 11.73
N GLU A 86 51.83 -18.05 10.80
CA GLU A 86 50.98 -16.90 10.49
C GLU A 86 49.63 -17.33 9.91
N GLN A 87 49.61 -18.29 8.97
CA GLN A 87 48.37 -18.84 8.42
C GLN A 87 47.51 -19.53 9.48
N VAL A 88 48.12 -20.27 10.42
CA VAL A 88 47.39 -20.88 11.54
C VAL A 88 46.77 -19.81 12.44
N ARG A 89 47.46 -18.68 12.66
CA ARG A 89 46.93 -17.54 13.41
C ARG A 89 45.74 -16.91 12.69
N GLU A 90 45.87 -16.62 11.39
CA GLU A 90 44.80 -16.07 10.56
C GLU A 90 43.56 -16.97 10.54
N ILE A 91 43.74 -18.28 10.36
CA ILE A 91 42.64 -19.26 10.42
C ILE A 91 41.96 -19.24 11.79
N SER A 92 42.73 -19.11 12.88
CA SER A 92 42.19 -19.05 14.23
C SER A 92 41.40 -17.75 14.48
N GLU A 93 41.84 -16.62 13.93
CA GLU A 93 41.11 -15.35 13.98
C GLU A 93 39.84 -15.37 13.13
N LEU A 94 39.89 -15.97 11.94
CA LEU A 94 38.69 -16.14 11.11
C LEU A 94 37.68 -17.07 11.78
N LYS A 95 38.13 -18.16 12.44
CA LYS A 95 37.26 -19.03 13.23
C LYS A 95 36.69 -18.35 14.46
N SER A 96 37.44 -17.48 15.13
CA SER A 96 36.96 -16.73 16.29
C SER A 96 36.01 -15.60 15.91
N ASN A 97 36.06 -15.10 14.67
CA ASN A 97 35.14 -14.12 14.11
C ASN A 97 33.95 -14.74 13.35
N ALA A 98 34.01 -16.04 13.05
CA ALA A 98 32.93 -16.74 12.40
C ALA A 98 31.62 -16.61 13.20
N LEU A 99 30.52 -16.40 12.48
CA LEU A 99 29.19 -16.37 13.07
C LEU A 99 28.80 -17.81 13.43
N THR A 100 29.03 -18.19 14.69
CA THR A 100 28.59 -19.48 15.20
C THR A 100 27.09 -19.45 15.51
N PRO A 101 26.39 -20.60 15.46
CA PRO A 101 24.96 -20.66 15.81
C PRO A 101 24.66 -20.09 17.21
N GLN A 102 25.57 -20.27 18.17
CA GLN A 102 25.42 -19.71 19.52
C GLN A 102 25.52 -18.18 19.53
N ARG A 103 26.43 -17.59 18.74
CA ARG A 103 26.51 -16.13 18.59
C ARG A 103 25.30 -15.57 17.85
N GLU A 104 24.83 -16.27 16.84
CA GLU A 104 23.62 -15.91 16.13
C GLU A 104 22.40 -15.90 17.07
N GLU A 105 22.27 -16.91 17.93
CA GLU A 105 21.23 -16.99 18.95
C GLU A 105 21.33 -15.85 19.97
N VAL A 106 22.53 -15.53 20.45
CA VAL A 106 22.77 -14.37 21.34
C VAL A 106 22.41 -13.05 20.64
N ILE A 107 22.76 -12.88 19.36
CA ILE A 107 22.40 -11.69 18.59
C ILE A 107 20.88 -11.60 18.40
N LYS A 108 20.22 -12.70 18.07
CA LYS A 108 18.76 -12.79 17.96
C LYS A 108 18.08 -12.42 19.28
N LEU A 109 18.59 -12.93 20.40
CA LEU A 109 18.06 -12.66 21.73
C LEU A 109 18.29 -11.20 22.15
N ASN A 110 19.44 -10.62 21.81
CA ASN A 110 19.70 -9.18 22.02
C ASN A 110 18.77 -8.31 21.17
N ILE A 111 18.58 -8.63 19.89
CA ILE A 111 17.65 -7.89 19.02
C ILE A 111 16.22 -8.02 19.55
N GLN A 112 15.80 -9.21 19.95
CA GLN A 112 14.48 -9.44 20.53
C GLN A 112 14.28 -8.63 21.82
N THR A 113 15.25 -8.65 22.74
CA THR A 113 15.15 -7.90 24.00
C THR A 113 15.16 -6.39 23.80
N GLU A 114 15.91 -5.86 22.82
CA GLU A 114 15.85 -4.44 22.46
C GLU A 114 14.50 -4.05 21.85
N LEU A 115 13.97 -4.87 20.94
CA LEU A 115 12.64 -4.64 20.35
C LEU A 115 11.52 -4.70 21.39
N GLU A 116 11.58 -5.67 22.30
CA GLU A 116 10.64 -5.79 23.43
C GLU A 116 10.73 -4.57 24.35
N LYS A 117 11.94 -4.09 24.66
CA LYS A 117 12.16 -2.90 25.48
C LYS A 117 11.56 -1.64 24.83
N GLU A 118 11.80 -1.44 23.53
CA GLU A 118 11.24 -0.33 22.76
C GLU A 118 9.70 -0.39 22.67
N PHE A 119 9.16 -1.60 22.47
CA PHE A 119 7.71 -1.81 22.44
C PHE A 119 7.08 -1.51 23.80
N HIS A 120 7.66 -2.02 24.89
CA HIS A 120 7.20 -1.73 26.25
C HIS A 120 7.31 -0.25 26.60
N GLY A 121 8.37 0.44 26.15
CA GLY A 121 8.53 1.88 26.29
C GLY A 121 7.42 2.65 25.59
N ARG A 122 7.18 2.38 24.30
CA ARG A 122 6.09 3.00 23.53
C ARG A 122 4.72 2.73 24.16
N ASN A 123 4.47 1.50 24.61
CA ASN A 123 3.20 1.15 25.23
C ASN A 123 2.98 1.87 26.57
N ARG A 124 4.03 2.04 27.39
CA ARG A 124 3.97 2.85 28.61
C ARG A 124 3.65 4.31 28.30
N ASN A 125 4.32 4.91 27.32
CA ASN A 125 4.05 6.29 26.91
C ASN A 125 2.59 6.46 26.46
N PHE A 126 2.06 5.53 25.65
CA PHE A 126 0.65 5.56 25.26
C PHE A 126 -0.30 5.40 26.44
N GLN A 127 0.04 4.58 27.43
CA GLN A 127 -0.76 4.46 28.65
C GLN A 127 -0.74 5.76 29.47
N GLU A 128 0.42 6.40 29.63
CA GLU A 128 0.57 7.69 30.31
C GLU A 128 -0.22 8.80 29.60
N GLU A 129 -0.11 8.90 28.27
CA GLU A 129 -0.91 9.82 27.46
C GLU A 129 -2.41 9.55 27.61
N ASN A 130 -2.83 8.28 27.57
CA ASN A 130 -4.24 7.92 27.75
C ASN A 130 -4.75 8.31 29.15
N THR A 131 -3.96 8.07 30.20
CA THR A 131 -4.33 8.51 31.55
C THR A 131 -4.42 10.04 31.65
N THR A 132 -3.52 10.77 31.01
CA THR A 132 -3.53 12.24 30.96
C THR A 132 -4.73 12.78 30.19
N LEU A 133 -5.10 12.15 29.08
CA LEU A 133 -6.30 12.52 28.33
C LEU A 133 -7.57 12.22 29.14
N ARG A 134 -7.63 11.08 29.83
CA ARG A 134 -8.77 10.75 30.71
C ARG A 134 -8.93 11.75 31.85
N THR A 135 -7.83 12.15 32.51
CA THR A 135 -7.90 13.18 33.56
C THR A 135 -8.30 14.54 33.02
N LYS A 136 -7.83 14.91 31.81
CA LYS A 136 -8.26 16.16 31.16
C LYS A 136 -9.73 16.13 30.77
N ILE A 137 -10.24 15.02 30.24
CA ILE A 137 -11.67 14.84 29.94
C ILE A 137 -12.51 14.96 31.22
N ALA A 138 -12.09 14.31 32.31
CA ALA A 138 -12.79 14.42 33.59
C ALA A 138 -12.81 15.87 34.12
N SER A 139 -11.67 16.58 34.03
CA SER A 139 -11.58 18.01 34.39
C SER A 139 -12.50 18.89 33.54
N LEU A 140 -12.50 18.70 32.21
CA LEU A 140 -13.38 19.46 31.31
C LEU A 140 -14.85 19.14 31.53
N THR A 141 -15.18 17.89 31.89
CA THR A 141 -16.55 17.49 32.22
C THR A 141 -17.04 18.20 33.48
N TYR A 142 -16.19 18.30 34.50
CA TYR A 142 -16.48 19.06 35.70
C TYR A 142 -16.64 20.56 35.42
N GLU A 143 -15.73 21.14 34.63
CA GLU A 143 -15.80 22.55 34.22
C GLU A 143 -17.08 22.83 33.41
N ASN A 144 -17.44 21.96 32.46
CA ASN A 144 -18.68 22.10 31.69
C ASN A 144 -19.92 22.03 32.59
N SER A 145 -19.91 21.14 33.58
CA SER A 145 -21.01 21.02 34.55
C SER A 145 -21.14 22.27 35.42
N ALA A 146 -20.01 22.83 35.87
CA ALA A 146 -19.98 24.10 36.61
C ALA A 146 -20.51 25.27 35.76
N LEU A 147 -20.07 25.39 34.50
CA LEU A 147 -20.55 26.43 33.58
C LEU A 147 -22.03 26.30 33.25
N ARG A 148 -22.55 25.07 33.12
CA ARG A 148 -24.00 24.82 32.95
C ARG A 148 -24.78 25.28 34.17
N ALA A 149 -24.32 24.95 35.38
CA ALA A 149 -24.95 25.40 36.61
C ALA A 149 -24.94 26.93 36.74
N ASP A 150 -23.85 27.59 36.36
CA ASP A 150 -23.76 29.06 36.32
C ASP A 150 -24.73 29.67 35.30
N LEU A 151 -24.87 29.07 34.12
CA LEU A 151 -25.85 29.51 33.11
C LEU A 151 -27.29 29.36 33.61
N GLU A 152 -27.63 28.21 34.20
CA GLU A 152 -28.96 27.97 34.78
C GLU A 152 -29.27 28.95 35.93
N ALA A 153 -28.29 29.25 36.79
CA ALA A 153 -28.42 30.24 37.84
C ALA A 153 -28.69 31.64 37.26
N ARG A 154 -27.95 32.03 36.21
CA ARG A 154 -28.16 33.31 35.51
C ARG A 154 -29.53 33.39 34.86
N ASP A 155 -29.99 32.34 34.19
CA ASP A 155 -31.31 32.30 33.56
C ASP A 155 -32.44 32.39 34.59
N SER A 156 -32.26 31.77 35.76
CA SER A 156 -33.17 31.89 36.90
C SER A 156 -33.21 33.31 37.45
N ASP A 157 -32.06 33.95 37.66
CA ASP A 157 -31.96 35.33 38.12
C ASP A 157 -32.54 36.33 37.11
N PHE A 158 -32.28 36.14 35.80
CA PHE A 158 -32.89 36.92 34.74
C PHE A 158 -34.41 36.76 34.72
N SER A 159 -34.91 35.54 34.86
CA SER A 159 -36.35 35.27 34.91
C SER A 159 -37.01 35.92 36.13
N ARG A 160 -36.39 35.85 37.31
CA ARG A 160 -36.85 36.54 38.53
C ARG A 160 -36.89 38.05 38.33
N THR A 161 -35.79 38.64 37.85
CA THR A 161 -35.69 40.08 37.59
C THR A 161 -36.75 40.54 36.60
N LYS A 162 -36.96 39.77 35.52
CA LYS A 162 -38.01 40.04 34.53
C LYS A 162 -39.39 40.01 35.18
N ASN A 163 -39.70 38.99 35.98
CA ASN A 163 -40.99 38.86 36.65
C ASN A 163 -41.24 39.97 37.67
N ASP A 164 -40.23 40.36 38.44
CA ASP A 164 -40.31 41.49 39.38
C ASP A 164 -40.58 42.80 38.65
N LEU A 165 -39.95 43.00 37.48
CA LEU A 165 -40.15 44.17 36.64
C LEU A 165 -41.57 44.19 36.05
N VAL A 166 -42.04 43.05 35.53
CA VAL A 166 -43.42 42.88 35.05
C VAL A 166 -44.41 43.19 36.17
N ALA A 167 -44.26 42.59 37.36
CA ALA A 167 -45.14 42.82 38.49
C ALA A 167 -45.13 44.30 38.94
N LYS A 168 -43.97 44.97 38.91
CA LYS A 168 -43.86 46.41 39.20
C LYS A 168 -44.64 47.26 38.20
N TYR A 169 -44.51 46.98 36.90
CA TYR A 169 -45.22 47.72 35.86
C TYR A 169 -46.71 47.40 35.82
N GLU A 170 -47.12 46.16 36.09
CA GLU A 170 -48.52 45.78 36.25
C GLU A 170 -49.19 46.51 37.42
N ARG A 171 -48.51 46.63 38.57
CA ARG A 171 -48.98 47.46 39.69
C ARG A 171 -49.15 48.92 39.26
N LYS A 172 -48.15 49.49 38.57
CA LYS A 172 -48.22 50.87 38.09
C LYS A 172 -49.35 51.08 37.08
N ILE A 173 -49.58 50.12 36.18
CA ILE A 173 -50.70 50.15 35.23
C ILE A 173 -52.03 50.10 35.98
N ASN A 174 -52.16 49.26 37.01
CA ASN A 174 -53.37 49.17 37.81
C ASN A 174 -53.63 50.46 38.61
N ASP A 175 -52.59 51.09 39.15
CA ASP A 175 -52.72 52.38 39.82
C ASP A 175 -53.13 53.49 38.83
N LEU A 176 -52.53 53.54 37.63
CA LEU A 176 -52.92 54.48 36.57
C LEU A 176 -54.35 54.23 36.07
N LYS A 177 -54.82 52.97 36.04
CA LYS A 177 -56.22 52.64 35.70
C LYS A 177 -57.18 53.15 36.78
N ARG A 178 -56.85 52.98 38.06
CA ARG A 178 -57.63 53.53 39.18
C ARG A 178 -57.66 55.06 39.17
N GLU A 179 -56.54 55.70 38.84
CA GLU A 179 -56.42 57.16 38.70
C GLU A 179 -57.27 57.65 37.51
N LYS A 180 -57.22 56.96 36.36
CA LYS A 180 -58.11 57.21 35.21
C LYS A 180 -59.59 57.04 35.57
N GLU A 181 -59.96 56.01 36.31
CA GLU A 181 -61.34 55.77 36.76
C GLU A 181 -61.82 56.85 37.75
N ALA A 182 -60.92 57.39 38.58
CA ALA A 182 -61.21 58.53 39.46
C ALA A 182 -61.36 59.86 38.69
N GLU A 183 -60.61 60.05 37.60
CA GLU A 183 -60.67 61.25 36.75
C GLU A 183 -61.95 61.29 35.87
N ILE A 184 -62.50 60.12 35.50
CA ILE A 184 -63.74 59.99 34.70
C ILE A 184 -64.99 60.51 35.44
N VAL A 185 -64.96 60.62 36.78
CA VAL A 185 -66.07 61.13 37.60
C VAL A 185 -66.14 62.67 37.62
N LYS A 186 -65.19 63.38 37.01
CA LYS A 186 -65.17 64.86 36.96
C LYS A 186 -64.99 65.38 35.54
N VAL A 187 -66.03 65.29 34.73
CA VAL A 187 -66.11 66.03 33.46
C VAL A 187 -67.38 66.89 33.42
N PRO A 188 -67.29 68.21 33.64
CA PRO A 188 -68.32 69.14 33.22
C PRO A 188 -68.20 69.40 31.71
N ALA A 189 -69.36 69.51 31.07
CA ALA A 189 -69.54 69.85 29.67
C ALA A 189 -68.67 71.06 29.26
N VAL A 190 -67.95 70.92 28.14
CA VAL A 190 -66.94 71.88 27.70
C VAL A 190 -67.43 72.76 26.56
N ASP A 191 -67.09 74.03 26.71
CA ASP A 191 -67.09 75.14 25.75
C ASP A 191 -66.70 74.80 24.30
N MET A 192 -67.48 75.35 23.39
CA MET A 192 -67.36 75.19 21.93
C MET A 192 -66.03 75.73 21.35
N THR A 193 -65.29 76.57 22.08
CA THR A 193 -63.94 77.05 21.70
C THR A 193 -62.87 75.98 21.88
N ARG A 194 -62.98 75.16 22.94
CA ARG A 194 -62.08 74.02 23.19
C ARG A 194 -62.34 72.88 22.21
N TYR A 195 -63.59 72.70 21.76
CA TYR A 195 -63.91 71.76 20.67
C TYR A 195 -63.19 72.12 19.36
N ARG A 196 -63.17 73.41 18.97
CA ARG A 196 -62.49 73.85 17.74
C ARG A 196 -60.96 73.73 17.83
N GLN A 197 -60.38 73.97 19.01
CA GLN A 197 -58.95 73.75 19.21
C GLN A 197 -58.61 72.25 19.15
N LEU A 198 -59.40 71.41 19.82
CA LEU A 198 -59.26 69.95 19.76
C LEU A 198 -59.45 69.41 18.34
N GLN A 199 -60.33 70.01 17.53
CA GLN A 199 -60.50 69.64 16.13
C GLN A 199 -59.22 69.90 15.32
N ARG A 200 -58.58 71.07 15.50
CA ARG A 200 -57.31 71.38 14.83
C ARG A 200 -56.17 70.49 15.31
N ASP A 201 -56.12 70.22 16.61
CA ASP A 201 -55.13 69.32 17.18
C ASP A 201 -55.34 67.89 16.66
N ASN A 202 -56.60 67.46 16.47
CA ASN A 202 -56.95 66.18 15.85
C ASN A 202 -56.53 66.11 14.38
N ASP A 203 -56.79 67.15 13.59
CA ASP A 203 -56.35 67.21 12.19
C ASP A 203 -54.81 67.17 12.06
N LEU A 204 -54.09 67.81 13.00
CA LEU A 204 -52.62 67.76 13.06
C LEU A 204 -52.11 66.37 13.47
N LEU A 205 -52.77 65.72 14.43
CA LEU A 205 -52.47 64.34 14.83
C LEU A 205 -52.76 63.35 13.70
N ASP A 206 -53.81 63.57 12.91
CA ASP A 206 -54.13 62.76 11.73
C ASP A 206 -53.06 62.89 10.64
N LEU A 207 -52.52 64.08 10.41
CA LEU A 207 -51.38 64.30 9.51
C LEU A 207 -50.11 63.61 10.03
N GLN A 208 -49.83 63.70 11.33
CA GLN A 208 -48.70 63.00 11.96
C GLN A 208 -48.88 61.47 11.89
N LEU A 209 -50.08 60.96 12.11
CA LEU A 209 -50.41 59.54 11.97
C LEU A 209 -50.18 59.05 10.54
N LYS A 210 -50.62 59.80 9.53
CA LYS A 210 -50.37 59.46 8.11
C LYS A 210 -48.87 59.48 7.76
N ALA A 211 -48.11 60.43 8.31
CA ALA A 211 -46.65 60.47 8.14
C ALA A 211 -45.95 59.28 8.82
N LEU A 212 -46.36 58.91 10.03
CA LEU A 212 -45.84 57.74 10.73
C LEU A 212 -46.25 56.42 10.05
N GLN A 213 -47.45 56.35 9.48
CA GLN A 213 -47.89 55.19 8.69
C GLN A 213 -47.05 55.01 7.43
N SER A 214 -46.75 56.08 6.70
CA SER A 214 -45.88 55.99 5.52
C SER A 214 -44.43 55.65 5.87
N GLU A 215 -43.92 56.14 7.01
CA GLU A 215 -42.62 55.74 7.54
C GLU A 215 -42.61 54.26 7.95
N LEU A 216 -43.68 53.76 8.58
CA LEU A 216 -43.85 52.35 8.90
C LEU A 216 -43.87 51.46 7.65
N GLU A 217 -44.59 51.87 6.61
CA GLU A 217 -44.62 51.16 5.33
C GLU A 217 -43.23 51.15 4.68
N ARG A 218 -42.53 52.28 4.67
CA ARG A 218 -41.14 52.36 4.17
C ARG A 218 -40.23 51.40 4.95
N LEU A 219 -40.28 51.42 6.28
CA LEU A 219 -39.48 50.53 7.13
C LEU A 219 -39.82 49.05 6.91
N ARG A 220 -41.10 48.70 6.70
CA ARG A 220 -41.51 47.33 6.35
C ARG A 220 -40.92 46.89 5.01
N THR A 221 -40.91 47.76 3.99
CA THR A 221 -40.29 47.43 2.70
C THR A 221 -38.78 47.32 2.79
N GLU A 222 -38.10 48.17 3.58
CA GLU A 222 -36.66 48.06 3.83
C GLU A 222 -36.30 46.81 4.62
N TYR A 223 -37.13 46.42 5.59
CA TYR A 223 -36.96 45.17 6.32
C TYR A 223 -37.10 43.96 5.41
N ALA A 224 -38.16 43.89 4.59
CA ALA A 224 -38.37 42.81 3.64
C ALA A 224 -37.21 42.70 2.62
N LYS A 225 -36.70 43.83 2.13
CA LYS A 225 -35.51 43.85 1.25
C LYS A 225 -34.26 43.34 1.94
N ARG A 226 -34.01 43.73 3.20
CA ARG A 226 -32.87 43.24 3.98
C ARG A 226 -32.99 41.74 4.26
N GLU A 227 -34.20 41.25 4.54
CA GLU A 227 -34.48 39.84 4.74
C GLU A 227 -34.20 39.04 3.45
N GLU A 228 -34.64 39.54 2.30
CA GLU A 228 -34.33 38.93 1.00
C GLU A 228 -32.83 38.94 0.69
N GLU A 229 -32.11 40.03 0.99
CA GLU A 229 -30.66 40.10 0.85
C GLU A 229 -29.94 39.09 1.76
N VAL A 230 -30.39 38.92 3.00
CA VAL A 230 -29.84 37.94 3.94
C VAL A 230 -30.08 36.53 3.41
N HIS A 231 -31.29 36.22 2.94
CA HIS A 231 -31.59 34.92 2.33
C HIS A 231 -30.75 34.66 1.08
N LEU A 232 -30.58 35.66 0.20
CA LEU A 232 -29.76 35.52 -0.99
C LEU A 232 -28.27 35.28 -0.65
N ARG A 233 -27.75 36.00 0.35
CA ARG A 233 -26.38 35.79 0.86
C ARG A 233 -26.22 34.40 1.47
N GLN A 234 -27.17 33.96 2.29
CA GLN A 234 -27.15 32.62 2.89
C GLN A 234 -27.20 31.52 1.82
N LYS A 235 -28.10 31.66 0.83
CA LYS A 235 -28.20 30.73 -0.31
C LYS A 235 -26.89 30.66 -1.10
N THR A 236 -26.27 31.82 -1.35
CA THR A 236 -24.98 31.89 -2.05
C THR A 236 -23.85 31.27 -1.23
N GLN A 237 -23.82 31.49 0.09
CA GLN A 237 -22.86 30.86 0.99
C GLN A 237 -23.05 29.33 1.05
N MET A 238 -24.28 28.84 1.17
CA MET A 238 -24.57 27.40 1.13
C MET A 238 -24.13 26.77 -0.19
N LYS A 239 -24.35 27.45 -1.33
CA LYS A 239 -23.87 26.99 -2.63
C LYS A 239 -22.34 26.89 -2.67
N LYS A 240 -21.63 27.91 -2.19
CA LYS A 240 -20.15 27.89 -2.09
C LYS A 240 -19.64 26.80 -1.15
N ILE A 241 -20.32 26.57 -0.02
CA ILE A 241 -19.99 25.49 0.90
C ILE A 241 -20.14 24.15 0.18
N ALA A 242 -21.25 23.91 -0.52
CA ALA A 242 -21.45 22.68 -1.29
C ALA A 242 -20.39 22.48 -2.40
N GLU A 243 -20.07 23.53 -3.16
CA GLU A 243 -19.01 23.52 -4.18
C GLU A 243 -17.64 23.16 -3.57
N ASN A 244 -17.29 23.78 -2.43
CA ASN A 244 -16.05 23.49 -1.73
C ASN A 244 -16.04 22.06 -1.13
N THR A 245 -17.16 21.58 -0.61
CA THR A 245 -17.28 20.20 -0.11
C THR A 245 -17.05 19.20 -1.24
N MET A 246 -17.66 19.40 -2.41
CA MET A 246 -17.42 18.56 -3.58
C MET A 246 -15.96 18.61 -4.04
N LEU A 247 -15.33 19.79 -4.05
CA LEU A 247 -13.92 19.94 -4.38
C LEU A 247 -13.03 19.17 -3.40
N VAL A 248 -13.31 19.26 -2.09
CA VAL A 248 -12.57 18.52 -1.07
C VAL A 248 -12.70 17.01 -1.25
N ASP A 249 -13.89 16.51 -1.57
CA ASP A 249 -14.10 15.08 -1.79
C ASP A 249 -13.43 14.58 -3.07
N ASN A 250 -13.41 15.39 -4.13
CA ASN A 250 -12.62 15.11 -5.35
C ASN A 250 -11.12 15.07 -5.05
N LEU A 251 -10.59 16.04 -4.29
CA LEU A 251 -9.18 16.07 -3.90
C LEU A 251 -8.80 14.90 -2.98
N LYS A 252 -9.71 14.44 -2.11
CA LYS A 252 -9.49 13.22 -1.32
C LYS A 252 -9.44 11.99 -2.21
N ALA A 253 -10.35 11.86 -3.18
CA ALA A 253 -10.33 10.76 -4.14
C ALA A 253 -9.03 10.78 -4.99
N GLU A 254 -8.60 11.94 -5.45
CA GLU A 254 -7.35 12.10 -6.20
C GLU A 254 -6.13 11.75 -5.33
N LYS A 255 -6.10 12.19 -4.07
CA LYS A 255 -5.07 11.79 -3.09
C LYS A 255 -5.05 10.27 -2.91
N ASP A 256 -6.19 9.63 -2.72
CA ASP A 256 -6.27 8.19 -2.50
C ASP A 256 -5.84 7.41 -3.75
N THR A 257 -6.19 7.87 -4.96
CA THR A 257 -5.71 7.26 -6.20
C THR A 257 -4.19 7.42 -6.39
N SER A 258 -3.65 8.60 -6.11
CA SER A 258 -2.21 8.87 -6.15
C SER A 258 -1.46 8.03 -5.11
N GLN A 259 -2.04 7.85 -3.92
CA GLN A 259 -1.48 7.01 -2.87
C GLN A 259 -1.41 5.54 -3.32
N ARG A 260 -2.48 5.00 -3.92
CA ARG A 260 -2.47 3.63 -4.49
C ARG A 260 -1.43 3.48 -5.60
N GLN A 261 -1.26 4.50 -6.45
CA GLN A 261 -0.21 4.49 -7.48
C GLN A 261 1.20 4.47 -6.86
N LEU A 262 1.44 5.28 -5.84
CA LEU A 262 2.70 5.28 -5.09
C LEU A 262 2.98 3.92 -4.42
N ASP A 263 1.97 3.31 -3.80
CA ASP A 263 2.11 2.01 -3.15
C ASP A 263 2.35 0.89 -4.17
N SER A 264 1.72 0.95 -5.35
CA SER A 264 2.00 0.07 -6.49
C SER A 264 3.44 0.20 -7.00
N LEU A 265 3.92 1.45 -7.20
CA LEU A 265 5.30 1.71 -7.63
C LEU A 265 6.33 1.28 -6.58
N ARG A 266 6.04 1.47 -5.29
CA ARG A 266 6.88 0.97 -4.20
C ARG A 266 6.98 -0.54 -4.20
N LYS A 267 5.87 -1.24 -4.44
CA LYS A 267 5.86 -2.70 -4.58
C LYS A 267 6.69 -3.15 -5.79
N GLN A 268 6.48 -2.53 -6.96
CA GLN A 268 7.27 -2.83 -8.16
C GLN A 268 8.78 -2.59 -7.92
N SER A 269 9.15 -1.53 -7.23
CA SER A 269 10.55 -1.25 -6.85
C SER A 269 11.12 -2.33 -5.93
N ALA A 270 10.35 -2.77 -4.92
CA ALA A 270 10.76 -3.85 -4.03
C ALA A 270 10.92 -5.20 -4.77
N ASP A 271 10.00 -5.50 -5.69
CA ASP A 271 10.06 -6.70 -6.53
C ASP A 271 11.31 -6.67 -7.45
N ILE A 272 11.61 -5.54 -8.07
CA ILE A 272 12.83 -5.34 -8.88
C ILE A 272 14.10 -5.46 -8.02
N MET A 273 14.10 -4.93 -6.79
CA MET A 273 15.24 -5.09 -5.87
C MET A 273 15.44 -6.57 -5.48
N ALA A 274 14.37 -7.31 -5.24
CA ALA A 274 14.44 -8.74 -4.94
C ALA A 274 14.96 -9.55 -6.15
N GLU A 275 14.47 -9.25 -7.35
CA GLU A 275 14.93 -9.88 -8.60
C GLU A 275 16.41 -9.57 -8.87
N ASN A 276 16.84 -8.31 -8.70
CA ASN A 276 18.25 -7.93 -8.80
C ASN A 276 19.12 -8.65 -7.76
N GLY A 277 18.62 -8.86 -6.54
CA GLY A 277 19.30 -9.65 -5.52
C GLY A 277 19.52 -11.09 -5.96
N GLN A 278 18.50 -11.73 -6.55
CA GLN A 278 18.61 -13.09 -7.10
C GLN A 278 19.57 -13.15 -8.30
N LEU A 279 19.53 -12.17 -9.20
CA LEU A 279 20.44 -12.08 -10.33
C LEU A 279 21.89 -11.90 -9.87
N ASN A 280 22.15 -11.03 -8.89
CA ASN A 280 23.48 -10.86 -8.32
C ASN A 280 23.99 -12.15 -7.66
N GLN A 281 23.12 -12.89 -6.96
CA GLN A 281 23.48 -14.19 -6.40
C GLN A 281 23.85 -15.19 -7.50
N LYS A 282 23.08 -15.26 -8.59
CA LYS A 282 23.40 -16.10 -9.76
C LYS A 282 24.71 -15.69 -10.44
N VAL A 283 24.97 -14.39 -10.55
CA VAL A 283 26.24 -13.88 -11.10
C VAL A 283 27.40 -14.31 -10.21
N GLN A 284 27.27 -14.22 -8.88
CA GLN A 284 28.29 -14.67 -7.95
C GLN A 284 28.53 -16.18 -8.08
N THR A 285 27.49 -17.01 -8.12
CA THR A 285 27.66 -18.47 -8.26
C THR A 285 28.34 -18.84 -9.57
N VAL A 286 27.97 -18.20 -10.69
CA VAL A 286 28.64 -18.42 -11.98
C VAL A 286 30.10 -17.95 -11.96
N GLN A 287 30.40 -16.86 -11.24
CA GLN A 287 31.76 -16.39 -11.07
C GLN A 287 32.60 -17.36 -10.23
N ASP A 288 32.02 -17.93 -9.17
CA ASP A 288 32.67 -18.94 -8.33
C ASP A 288 32.91 -20.24 -9.13
N GLU A 289 31.92 -20.69 -9.91
CA GLU A 289 32.07 -21.84 -10.83
C GLU A 289 33.16 -21.59 -11.88
N LYS A 290 33.22 -20.37 -12.45
CA LYS A 290 34.28 -19.98 -13.39
C LYS A 290 35.65 -20.08 -12.72
N LEU A 291 35.81 -19.57 -11.49
CA LEU A 291 37.08 -19.64 -10.77
C LEU A 291 37.46 -21.10 -10.48
N ALA A 292 36.52 -21.93 -10.05
CA ALA A 292 36.77 -23.36 -9.82
C ALA A 292 37.22 -24.09 -11.10
N ILE A 293 36.54 -23.85 -12.23
CA ILE A 293 36.93 -24.42 -13.54
C ILE A 293 38.32 -23.91 -13.94
N GLN A 294 38.64 -22.64 -13.67
CA GLN A 294 39.94 -22.08 -13.98
C GLN A 294 41.05 -22.73 -13.14
N GLU A 295 40.82 -22.94 -11.84
CA GLU A 295 41.74 -23.67 -10.95
C GLU A 295 41.94 -25.13 -11.41
N GLU A 296 40.86 -25.83 -11.79
CA GLU A 296 40.96 -27.19 -12.34
C GLU A 296 41.76 -27.22 -13.65
N MET A 297 41.54 -26.25 -14.54
CA MET A 297 42.28 -26.13 -15.79
C MET A 297 43.77 -25.86 -15.54
N GLU A 298 44.10 -24.95 -14.63
CA GLU A 298 45.49 -24.65 -14.24
C GLU A 298 46.15 -25.87 -13.58
N GLY A 299 45.42 -26.61 -12.74
CA GLY A 299 45.86 -27.88 -12.15
C GLY A 299 46.16 -28.94 -13.20
N LEU A 300 45.29 -29.12 -14.20
CA LEU A 300 45.50 -30.03 -15.32
C LEU A 300 46.71 -29.64 -16.17
N ILE A 301 46.89 -28.34 -16.45
CA ILE A 301 48.05 -27.83 -17.19
C ILE A 301 49.35 -28.15 -16.43
N HIS A 302 49.40 -27.89 -15.12
CA HIS A 302 50.57 -28.24 -14.31
C HIS A 302 50.81 -29.75 -14.25
N GLN A 303 49.76 -30.56 -14.09
CA GLN A 303 49.88 -32.01 -14.10
C GLN A 303 50.45 -32.52 -15.43
N GLN A 304 49.96 -31.99 -16.56
CA GLN A 304 50.49 -32.34 -17.89
C GLN A 304 51.93 -31.89 -18.07
N GLN A 305 52.31 -30.70 -17.60
CA GLN A 305 53.71 -30.23 -17.64
C GLN A 305 54.64 -31.16 -16.86
N ILE A 306 54.21 -31.63 -15.69
CA ILE A 306 54.97 -32.60 -14.87
C ILE A 306 55.08 -33.94 -15.62
N GLN A 307 53.99 -34.45 -16.19
CA GLN A 307 54.00 -35.71 -16.96
C GLN A 307 54.93 -35.62 -18.19
N LEU A 308 54.83 -34.56 -18.97
CA LEU A 308 55.73 -34.31 -20.10
C LEU A 308 57.20 -34.19 -19.66
N GLY A 309 57.45 -33.55 -18.52
CA GLY A 309 58.78 -33.49 -17.91
C GLY A 309 59.31 -34.88 -17.55
N ALA A 310 58.48 -35.70 -16.90
CA ALA A 310 58.83 -37.07 -16.52
C ALA A 310 59.03 -38.00 -17.73
N GLU A 311 58.23 -37.86 -18.78
CA GLU A 311 58.43 -38.60 -20.03
C GLU A 311 59.70 -38.17 -20.75
N ARG A 312 60.00 -36.86 -20.80
CA ARG A 312 61.27 -36.37 -21.35
C ARG A 312 62.47 -36.91 -20.60
N THR A 313 62.45 -36.95 -19.28
CA THR A 313 63.56 -37.52 -18.49
C THR A 313 63.69 -39.01 -18.71
N LYS A 314 62.58 -39.76 -18.74
CA LYS A 314 62.59 -41.20 -19.11
C LYS A 314 63.19 -41.42 -20.50
N ALA A 315 62.74 -40.71 -21.52
CA ALA A 315 63.27 -40.81 -22.88
C ALA A 315 64.76 -40.46 -22.94
N LEU A 316 65.22 -39.47 -22.15
CA LEU A 316 66.63 -39.13 -22.03
C LEU A 316 67.42 -40.28 -21.40
N THR A 317 66.91 -40.87 -20.30
CA THR A 317 67.56 -42.00 -19.63
C THR A 317 67.64 -43.23 -20.55
N GLU A 318 66.57 -43.57 -21.26
CA GLU A 318 66.57 -44.65 -22.25
C GLU A 318 67.56 -44.39 -23.38
N LYS A 319 67.62 -43.17 -23.92
CA LYS A 319 68.62 -42.79 -24.93
C LYS A 319 70.04 -42.96 -24.39
N THR A 320 70.32 -42.53 -23.15
CA THR A 320 71.65 -42.72 -22.55
C THR A 320 72.00 -44.19 -22.33
N ASN A 321 71.02 -45.02 -21.96
CA ASN A 321 71.23 -46.46 -21.79
C ASN A 321 71.51 -47.13 -23.14
N LEU A 322 70.74 -46.81 -24.19
CA LEU A 322 71.00 -47.28 -25.55
C LEU A 322 72.38 -46.84 -26.05
N GLN A 323 72.84 -45.63 -25.73
CA GLN A 323 74.19 -45.19 -26.07
C GLN A 323 75.27 -46.00 -25.33
N LYS A 324 75.05 -46.33 -24.06
CA LYS A 324 75.96 -47.22 -23.30
C LYS A 324 76.01 -48.62 -23.91
N GLU A 325 74.85 -49.22 -24.19
CA GLU A 325 74.77 -50.52 -24.88
C GLU A 325 75.46 -50.50 -26.24
N LEU A 326 75.33 -49.41 -27.01
CA LEU A 326 76.03 -49.23 -28.28
C LEU A 326 77.55 -49.18 -28.09
N HIS A 327 78.04 -48.45 -27.08
CA HIS A 327 79.46 -48.43 -26.74
C HIS A 327 79.98 -49.80 -26.27
N GLU A 328 79.20 -50.53 -25.46
CA GLU A 328 79.54 -51.89 -25.01
C GLU A 328 79.60 -52.87 -26.19
N LEU A 329 78.61 -52.84 -27.08
CA LEU A 329 78.60 -53.65 -28.30
C LEU A 329 79.77 -53.29 -29.22
N HIS A 330 80.09 -52.00 -29.37
CA HIS A 330 81.23 -51.56 -30.15
C HIS A 330 82.55 -52.07 -29.55
N ALA A 331 82.70 -52.03 -28.23
CA ALA A 331 83.87 -52.57 -27.55
C ALA A 331 84.00 -54.09 -27.75
N GLU A 332 82.89 -54.84 -27.70
CA GLU A 332 82.91 -56.29 -27.97
C GLU A 332 83.23 -56.59 -29.45
N VAL A 333 82.76 -55.76 -30.39
CA VAL A 333 83.14 -55.85 -31.81
C VAL A 333 84.64 -55.59 -32.00
N GLU A 334 85.22 -54.59 -31.35
CA GLU A 334 86.65 -54.32 -31.44
C GLU A 334 87.50 -55.42 -30.79
N LYS A 335 87.04 -55.95 -29.65
CA LYS A 335 87.68 -57.10 -29.00
C LYS A 335 87.67 -58.34 -29.89
N THR A 336 86.52 -58.71 -30.47
CA THR A 336 86.41 -59.85 -31.39
C THR A 336 87.23 -59.63 -32.67
N ARG A 337 87.31 -58.39 -33.19
CA ARG A 337 88.22 -58.05 -34.29
C ARG A 337 89.69 -58.25 -33.92
N ALA A 338 90.10 -57.85 -32.72
CA ALA A 338 91.47 -58.07 -32.23
C ALA A 338 91.77 -59.57 -32.06
N GLU A 339 90.84 -60.34 -31.48
CA GLU A 339 90.96 -61.80 -31.36
C GLU A 339 91.08 -62.46 -32.74
N LEU A 340 90.28 -62.03 -33.72
CA LEU A 340 90.36 -62.50 -35.11
C LEU A 340 91.70 -62.15 -35.76
N ALA A 341 92.24 -60.96 -35.51
CA ALA A 341 93.55 -60.53 -36.03
C ALA A 341 94.67 -61.41 -35.47
N VAL A 342 94.69 -61.67 -34.17
CA VAL A 342 95.65 -62.57 -33.51
C VAL A 342 95.51 -64.00 -34.04
N ALA A 343 94.27 -64.49 -34.20
CA ALA A 343 94.03 -65.81 -34.77
C ALA A 343 94.53 -65.91 -36.22
N ASN A 344 94.34 -64.87 -37.04
CA ASN A 344 94.85 -64.80 -38.41
C ASN A 344 96.39 -64.72 -38.45
N GLU A 345 97.02 -63.97 -37.55
CA GLU A 345 98.49 -63.95 -37.43
C GLU A 345 99.04 -65.30 -37.00
N GLY A 346 98.41 -65.94 -36.01
CA GLY A 346 98.73 -67.30 -35.58
C GLY A 346 98.59 -68.31 -36.71
N LEU A 347 97.51 -68.21 -37.50
CA LEU A 347 97.27 -69.06 -38.67
C LEU A 347 98.29 -68.80 -39.78
N ASN A 348 98.68 -67.55 -40.02
CA ASN A 348 99.74 -67.22 -40.97
C ASN A 348 101.12 -67.71 -40.50
N LEU A 349 101.42 -67.64 -39.21
CA LEU A 349 102.64 -68.21 -38.64
C LEU A 349 102.65 -69.73 -38.80
N GLN A 350 101.54 -70.40 -38.44
CA GLN A 350 101.38 -71.84 -38.65
C GLN A 350 101.54 -72.23 -40.12
N ARG A 351 100.96 -71.47 -41.06
CA ARG A 351 101.15 -71.68 -42.50
C ARG A 351 102.62 -71.56 -42.91
N LYS A 352 103.35 -70.55 -42.42
CA LYS A 352 104.79 -70.39 -42.68
C LYS A 352 105.61 -71.54 -42.08
N THR A 353 105.31 -71.96 -40.85
CA THR A 353 105.98 -73.10 -40.21
C THR A 353 105.67 -74.40 -40.95
N LEU A 354 104.44 -74.57 -41.43
CA LEU A 354 104.02 -75.72 -42.21
C LEU A 354 104.72 -75.75 -43.57
N ALA A 355 104.82 -74.62 -44.27
CA ALA A 355 105.61 -74.51 -45.51
C ALA A 355 107.11 -74.81 -45.29
N ALA A 356 107.69 -74.36 -44.17
CA ALA A 356 109.08 -74.67 -43.80
C ALA A 356 109.27 -76.17 -43.49
N LYS A 357 108.31 -76.77 -42.77
CA LYS A 357 108.26 -78.22 -42.49
C LYS A 357 108.06 -79.02 -43.77
N GLU A 358 107.23 -78.55 -44.71
CA GLU A 358 107.03 -79.16 -46.02
C GLU A 358 108.32 -79.11 -46.86
N HIS A 359 109.07 -78.01 -46.84
CA HIS A 359 110.36 -77.89 -47.50
C HIS A 359 111.44 -78.80 -46.84
N GLU A 360 111.48 -78.89 -45.51
CA GLU A 360 112.34 -79.81 -44.76
C GLU A 360 111.98 -81.28 -45.07
N ASN A 361 110.68 -81.59 -45.15
CA ASN A 361 110.19 -82.91 -45.53
C ASN A 361 110.46 -83.21 -46.99
N GLN A 362 110.42 -82.25 -47.91
CA GLN A 362 110.79 -82.45 -49.31
C GLN A 362 112.28 -82.83 -49.46
N MET A 363 113.17 -82.27 -48.63
CA MET A 363 114.58 -82.68 -48.55
C MET A 363 114.77 -84.07 -47.93
N LYS A 364 113.98 -84.44 -46.92
CA LYS A 364 113.99 -85.79 -46.34
C LYS A 364 113.34 -86.82 -47.28
N ILE A 365 112.34 -86.43 -48.05
CA ILE A 365 111.64 -87.25 -49.05
C ILE A 365 112.54 -87.50 -50.26
N SER A 366 113.41 -86.58 -50.69
CA SER A 366 114.40 -86.88 -51.75
C SER A 366 115.44 -87.92 -51.31
N GLN A 367 115.74 -87.99 -50.00
CA GLN A 367 116.64 -88.96 -49.39
C GLN A 367 115.96 -90.32 -49.13
N ILE A 368 114.71 -90.32 -48.66
CA ILE A 368 113.93 -91.53 -48.37
C ILE A 368 113.29 -92.14 -49.64
N LYS A 369 113.08 -91.36 -50.71
CA LYS A 369 112.68 -91.84 -52.06
C LYS A 369 113.72 -92.77 -52.70
N GLN A 370 114.96 -92.78 -52.19
CA GLN A 370 115.99 -93.71 -52.65
C GLN A 370 115.93 -95.07 -51.91
N GLU A 371 115.25 -95.17 -50.76
CA GLU A 371 115.33 -96.36 -49.89
C GLU A 371 113.99 -97.07 -49.62
N HIS A 372 112.80 -96.43 -49.68
CA HIS A 372 111.56 -97.07 -49.21
C HIS A 372 110.29 -96.76 -50.04
N ALA A 373 110.35 -96.96 -51.35
CA ALA A 373 109.24 -96.70 -52.27
C ALA A 373 108.01 -97.63 -52.12
N THR A 374 108.07 -98.70 -51.32
CA THR A 374 107.00 -99.72 -51.29
C THR A 374 106.16 -99.78 -50.01
N ASP A 375 106.63 -99.22 -48.89
CA ASP A 375 105.97 -99.46 -47.60
C ASP A 375 105.01 -98.30 -47.17
N TYR A 376 105.09 -97.14 -47.83
CA TYR A 376 104.28 -95.93 -47.53
C TYR A 376 102.83 -95.99 -48.04
N ALA A 377 102.56 -96.77 -49.09
CA ALA A 377 101.23 -96.83 -49.74
C ALA A 377 100.14 -97.47 -48.85
N LEU A 378 100.52 -98.32 -47.89
CA LEU A 378 99.59 -99.06 -47.03
C LEU A 378 99.12 -98.27 -45.79
N LEU A 379 99.77 -97.15 -45.45
CA LEU A 379 99.48 -96.35 -44.26
C LEU A 379 98.60 -95.10 -44.54
N GLU A 380 98.67 -94.52 -45.75
CA GLU A 380 97.82 -93.39 -46.16
C GLU A 380 96.33 -93.74 -46.31
N GLN A 381 96.01 -94.99 -46.70
CA GLN A 381 94.63 -95.45 -46.87
C GLN A 381 93.82 -95.43 -45.57
N LYS A 382 94.45 -95.67 -44.42
CA LYS A 382 93.79 -95.71 -43.10
C LYS A 382 93.51 -94.35 -42.47
N LYS A 383 94.22 -93.31 -42.92
CA LYS A 383 94.08 -91.93 -42.40
C LYS A 383 92.88 -91.22 -43.02
N HIS A 384 92.66 -91.41 -44.32
CA HIS A 384 91.56 -90.78 -45.05
C HIS A 384 90.17 -91.22 -44.57
N GLU A 385 90.02 -92.46 -44.09
CA GLU A 385 88.76 -92.98 -43.54
C GLU A 385 88.38 -92.34 -42.19
N LEU A 386 89.34 -91.82 -41.41
CA LEU A 386 89.08 -91.17 -40.12
C LEU A 386 88.69 -89.69 -40.30
N ASP A 387 89.27 -89.00 -41.28
CA ASP A 387 88.96 -87.60 -41.57
C ASP A 387 87.52 -87.41 -42.11
N ILE A 388 87.01 -88.38 -42.88
CA ILE A 388 85.64 -88.38 -43.39
C ILE A 388 84.60 -88.51 -42.25
N ARG A 389 84.89 -89.32 -41.23
CA ARG A 389 83.98 -89.52 -40.09
C ARG A 389 83.85 -88.30 -39.18
N VAL A 390 84.89 -87.47 -39.09
CA VAL A 390 84.88 -86.23 -38.30
C VAL A 390 84.09 -85.14 -39.02
N ALA A 391 84.23 -85.03 -40.35
CA ALA A 391 83.46 -84.08 -41.15
C ALA A 391 81.95 -84.32 -41.07
N ASP A 392 81.52 -85.58 -41.10
CA ASP A 392 80.11 -85.96 -41.00
C ASP A 392 79.50 -85.63 -39.62
N ALA A 393 80.27 -85.81 -38.53
CA ALA A 393 79.82 -85.49 -37.18
C ALA A 393 79.65 -83.98 -36.94
N GLU A 394 80.49 -83.15 -37.54
CA GLU A 394 80.36 -81.69 -37.43
C GLU A 394 79.22 -81.12 -38.28
N ALA A 395 78.91 -81.74 -39.42
CA ALA A 395 77.76 -81.34 -40.25
C ALA A 395 76.44 -81.55 -39.49
N ILE A 396 76.29 -82.67 -38.80
CA ILE A 396 75.10 -82.97 -37.99
C ILE A 396 74.92 -81.98 -36.82
N ARG A 397 76.01 -81.55 -36.18
CA ARG A 397 75.95 -80.58 -35.07
C ARG A 397 75.44 -79.20 -35.53
N ARG A 398 75.92 -78.69 -36.67
CA ARG A 398 75.50 -77.39 -37.22
C ARG A 398 74.01 -77.38 -37.58
N ASP A 399 73.50 -78.49 -38.12
CA ASP A 399 72.08 -78.64 -38.45
C ASP A 399 71.17 -78.62 -37.21
N VAL A 400 71.63 -79.17 -36.08
CA VAL A 400 70.89 -79.14 -34.81
C VAL A 400 70.91 -77.73 -34.20
N GLU A 401 72.04 -77.04 -34.23
CA GLU A 401 72.17 -75.66 -33.74
C GLU A 401 71.31 -74.68 -34.56
N LEU A 402 71.25 -74.86 -35.89
CA LEU A 402 70.43 -74.03 -36.76
C LEU A 402 68.94 -74.22 -36.48
N LYS A 403 68.49 -75.47 -36.27
CA LYS A 403 67.10 -75.78 -35.90
C LYS A 403 66.72 -75.16 -34.57
N TYR A 404 67.59 -75.25 -33.57
CA TYR A 404 67.36 -74.64 -32.26
C TYR A 404 67.30 -73.10 -32.32
N SER A 405 68.15 -72.48 -33.14
CA SER A 405 68.13 -71.03 -33.39
C SER A 405 66.81 -70.57 -34.02
N LEU A 406 66.36 -71.25 -35.08
CA LEU A 406 65.11 -70.95 -35.77
C LEU A 406 63.90 -71.12 -34.83
N GLU A 407 63.86 -72.19 -34.03
CA GLU A 407 62.79 -72.43 -33.06
C GLU A 407 62.74 -71.34 -31.98
N LYS A 408 63.92 -70.87 -31.52
CA LYS A 408 64.03 -69.75 -30.58
C LYS A 408 63.50 -68.44 -31.16
N GLU A 409 63.81 -68.13 -32.43
CA GLU A 409 63.28 -66.93 -33.10
C GLU A 409 61.76 -66.99 -33.25
N VAL A 410 61.21 -68.12 -33.71
CA VAL A 410 59.76 -68.31 -33.86
C VAL A 410 59.02 -68.15 -32.52
N LEU A 411 59.56 -68.72 -31.43
CA LEU A 411 58.99 -68.54 -30.10
C LEU A 411 59.10 -67.08 -29.60
N GLY A 412 60.17 -66.37 -29.97
CA GLY A 412 60.36 -64.95 -29.68
C GLY A 412 59.33 -64.06 -30.38
N GLU A 413 59.08 -64.29 -31.67
CA GLU A 413 58.07 -63.59 -32.45
C GLU A 413 56.65 -63.87 -31.92
N GLN A 414 56.35 -65.12 -31.56
CA GLN A 414 55.06 -65.50 -30.94
C GLN A 414 54.85 -64.79 -29.59
N LEU A 415 55.89 -64.70 -28.76
CA LEU A 415 55.82 -63.97 -27.50
C LEU A 415 55.58 -62.46 -27.71
N GLN A 416 56.21 -61.88 -28.73
CA GLN A 416 56.03 -60.46 -29.07
C GLN A 416 54.63 -60.17 -29.61
N GLN A 417 54.09 -61.05 -30.46
CA GLN A 417 52.70 -60.96 -30.93
C GLN A 417 51.70 -61.09 -29.77
N ALA A 418 51.91 -62.04 -28.85
CA ALA A 418 51.07 -62.19 -27.66
C ALA A 418 51.09 -60.94 -26.78
N LYS A 419 52.26 -60.32 -26.56
CA LYS A 419 52.38 -59.05 -25.82
C LYS A 419 51.62 -57.91 -26.49
N MET A 420 51.76 -57.76 -27.81
CA MET A 420 51.01 -56.74 -28.56
C MET A 420 49.50 -56.94 -28.46
N PHE A 421 49.03 -58.18 -28.52
CA PHE A 421 47.61 -58.53 -28.38
C PHE A 421 47.07 -58.25 -26.97
N THR A 422 47.87 -58.50 -25.92
CA THR A 422 47.48 -58.14 -24.55
C THR A 422 47.35 -56.63 -24.36
N VAL A 423 48.23 -55.83 -24.98
CA VAL A 423 48.14 -54.36 -24.92
C VAL A 423 46.91 -53.84 -25.66
N SER A 424 46.53 -54.44 -26.80
CA SER A 424 45.30 -54.04 -27.51
C SER A 424 44.04 -54.38 -26.71
N LEU A 425 43.98 -55.56 -26.09
CA LEU A 425 42.86 -55.94 -25.21
C LEU A 425 42.77 -55.04 -23.97
N GLN A 426 43.91 -54.61 -23.42
CA GLN A 426 43.93 -53.69 -22.28
C GLN A 426 43.35 -52.32 -22.67
N LYS A 427 43.71 -51.79 -23.86
CA LYS A 427 43.12 -50.55 -24.38
C LYS A 427 41.62 -50.66 -24.58
N GLU A 428 41.15 -51.76 -25.17
CA GLU A 428 39.72 -52.00 -25.37
C GLU A 428 38.97 -52.11 -24.02
N ALA A 429 39.58 -52.73 -23.01
CA ALA A 429 39.01 -52.80 -21.66
C ALA A 429 38.91 -51.40 -20.99
N ASP A 430 39.91 -50.54 -21.17
CA ASP A 430 39.90 -49.17 -20.64
C ASP A 430 38.86 -48.29 -21.38
N GLU A 431 38.69 -48.46 -22.70
CA GLU A 431 37.64 -47.79 -23.48
C GLU A 431 36.23 -48.21 -23.04
N LEU A 432 36.01 -49.52 -22.82
CA LEU A 432 34.74 -50.03 -22.30
C LEU A 432 34.46 -49.51 -20.89
N ARG A 433 35.50 -49.39 -20.04
CA ARG A 433 35.38 -48.81 -18.70
C ARG A 433 34.99 -47.34 -18.76
N GLY A 434 35.62 -46.56 -19.65
CA GLY A 434 35.24 -45.16 -19.89
C GLY A 434 33.80 -45.00 -20.40
N ARG A 435 33.30 -45.92 -21.25
CA ARG A 435 31.89 -45.95 -21.66
C ARG A 435 30.95 -46.24 -20.50
N ILE A 436 31.29 -47.17 -19.61
CA ILE A 436 30.50 -47.49 -18.42
C ILE A 436 30.41 -46.26 -17.49
N ASP A 437 31.52 -45.58 -17.24
CA ASP A 437 31.54 -44.38 -16.40
C ASP A 437 30.67 -43.26 -16.99
N ASN A 438 30.69 -43.09 -18.32
CA ASN A 438 29.82 -42.15 -19.01
C ASN A 438 28.33 -42.52 -18.88
N TYR A 439 27.98 -43.80 -19.01
CA TYR A 439 26.60 -44.25 -18.81
C TYR A 439 26.14 -44.04 -17.36
N GLN A 440 27.01 -44.27 -16.38
CA GLN A 440 26.70 -44.00 -14.96
C GLN A 440 26.46 -42.52 -14.71
N ARG A 441 27.28 -41.63 -15.28
CA ARG A 441 27.06 -40.17 -15.20
C ARG A 441 25.70 -39.79 -15.79
N MET A 442 25.40 -40.29 -16.99
CA MET A 442 24.12 -40.03 -17.66
C MET A 442 22.92 -40.55 -16.85
N GLU A 443 23.06 -41.71 -16.19
CA GLU A 443 22.04 -42.26 -15.29
C GLU A 443 21.86 -41.39 -14.03
N THR A 444 22.96 -40.87 -13.45
CA THR A 444 22.86 -39.94 -12.31
C THR A 444 22.19 -38.62 -12.67
N ASP A 445 22.50 -38.06 -13.86
CA ASP A 445 21.86 -36.85 -14.35
C ASP A 445 20.37 -37.08 -14.65
N PHE A 446 20.02 -38.24 -15.20
CA PHE A 446 18.62 -38.63 -15.41
C PHE A 446 17.86 -38.76 -14.08
N ARG A 447 18.45 -39.35 -13.04
CA ARG A 447 17.85 -39.39 -11.70
C ARG A 447 17.65 -37.99 -11.11
N ARG A 448 18.62 -37.08 -11.30
CA ARG A 448 18.52 -35.69 -10.84
C ARG A 448 17.38 -34.97 -11.56
N ALA A 449 17.25 -35.14 -12.87
CA ALA A 449 16.15 -34.62 -13.66
C ALA A 449 14.79 -35.20 -13.25
N GLN A 450 14.73 -36.49 -12.88
CA GLN A 450 13.51 -37.10 -12.32
C GLN A 450 13.10 -36.47 -10.99
N LEU A 451 14.04 -36.23 -10.08
CA LEU A 451 13.77 -35.58 -8.80
C LEU A 451 13.25 -34.14 -9.01
N GLU A 452 13.89 -33.37 -9.88
CA GLU A 452 13.41 -32.04 -10.26
C GLU A 452 12.03 -32.09 -10.91
N HIS A 453 11.75 -33.06 -11.78
CA HIS A 453 10.42 -33.24 -12.36
C HIS A 453 9.36 -33.52 -11.28
N THR A 454 9.65 -34.37 -10.29
CA THR A 454 8.73 -34.61 -9.16
C THR A 454 8.55 -33.39 -8.28
N ARG A 455 9.60 -32.59 -8.08
CA ARG A 455 9.55 -31.32 -7.33
C ARG A 455 8.66 -30.30 -8.04
N LEU A 456 8.88 -30.10 -9.33
CA LEU A 456 8.06 -29.22 -10.18
C LEU A 456 6.61 -29.70 -10.26
N GLN A 457 6.36 -31.01 -10.33
CA GLN A 457 4.99 -31.54 -10.24
C GLN A 457 4.34 -31.24 -8.88
N GLY A 458 5.10 -31.23 -7.79
CA GLY A 458 4.63 -30.79 -6.47
C GLY A 458 4.24 -29.31 -6.48
N GLU A 459 5.11 -28.44 -6.98
CA GLU A 459 4.84 -27.00 -7.11
C GLU A 459 3.61 -26.72 -7.98
N VAL A 460 3.44 -27.43 -9.08
CA VAL A 460 2.26 -27.31 -9.95
C VAL A 460 0.98 -27.70 -9.19
N LYS A 461 1.01 -28.77 -8.39
CA LYS A 461 -0.15 -29.17 -7.57
C LYS A 461 -0.49 -28.13 -6.50
N ASP A 462 0.52 -27.54 -5.86
CA ASP A 462 0.32 -26.51 -4.85
C ASP A 462 -0.26 -25.23 -5.47
N LEU A 463 0.22 -24.84 -6.66
CA LEU A 463 -0.32 -23.73 -7.43
C LEU A 463 -1.77 -23.98 -7.84
N LEU A 464 -2.09 -25.19 -8.32
CA LEU A 464 -3.48 -25.56 -8.64
C LEU A 464 -4.39 -25.51 -7.41
N HIS A 465 -3.94 -26.02 -6.26
CA HIS A 465 -4.72 -25.92 -5.02
C HIS A 465 -4.97 -24.48 -4.58
N ARG A 466 -3.98 -23.59 -4.80
CA ARG A 466 -4.12 -22.16 -4.52
C ARG A 466 -5.09 -21.48 -5.48
N ILE A 467 -5.11 -21.88 -6.75
CA ILE A 467 -6.10 -21.43 -7.72
C ILE A 467 -7.51 -21.89 -7.28
N ASP A 468 -7.69 -23.17 -6.94
CA ASP A 468 -8.99 -23.68 -6.47
C ASP A 468 -9.49 -22.95 -5.22
N SER A 469 -8.58 -22.68 -4.27
CA SER A 469 -8.89 -21.89 -3.08
C SER A 469 -9.32 -20.46 -3.42
N MET A 470 -8.62 -19.82 -4.36
CA MET A 470 -8.99 -18.50 -4.86
C MET A 470 -10.34 -18.53 -5.56
N GLU A 471 -10.62 -19.53 -6.40
CA GLU A 471 -11.91 -19.68 -7.07
C GLU A 471 -13.06 -19.87 -6.09
N GLU A 472 -12.86 -20.60 -4.99
CA GLU A 472 -13.85 -20.72 -3.91
C GLU A 472 -14.10 -19.36 -3.25
N THR A 473 -13.05 -18.60 -2.92
CA THR A 473 -13.23 -17.24 -2.36
C THR A 473 -13.91 -16.30 -3.34
N PHE A 474 -13.62 -16.40 -4.64
CA PHE A 474 -14.33 -15.63 -5.65
C PHE A 474 -15.81 -16.01 -5.73
N ARG A 475 -16.14 -17.30 -5.63
CA ARG A 475 -17.53 -17.77 -5.57
C ARG A 475 -18.27 -17.23 -4.35
N LEU A 476 -17.63 -17.23 -3.18
CA LEU A 476 -18.20 -16.63 -1.96
C LEU A 476 -18.46 -15.13 -2.12
N LEU A 477 -17.48 -14.38 -2.62
CA LEU A 477 -17.63 -12.94 -2.88
C LEU A 477 -18.73 -12.63 -3.90
N HIS A 478 -18.88 -13.46 -4.93
CA HIS A 478 -19.97 -13.33 -5.89
C HIS A 478 -21.33 -13.58 -5.22
N SER A 479 -21.43 -14.58 -4.34
CA SER A 479 -22.67 -14.84 -3.60
C SER A 479 -23.05 -13.71 -2.64
N GLU A 480 -22.05 -13.09 -1.98
CA GLU A 480 -22.27 -11.91 -1.12
C GLU A 480 -22.72 -10.70 -1.93
N ARG A 481 -22.10 -10.45 -3.09
CA ARG A 481 -22.55 -9.42 -4.03
C ARG A 481 -24.01 -9.63 -4.41
N ASP A 482 -24.39 -10.84 -4.81
CA ASP A 482 -25.76 -11.13 -5.24
C ASP A 482 -26.76 -10.95 -4.09
N ALA A 483 -26.37 -11.32 -2.86
CA ALA A 483 -27.17 -11.08 -1.67
C ALA A 483 -27.36 -9.58 -1.40
N LEU A 484 -26.31 -8.77 -1.56
CA LEU A 484 -26.40 -7.31 -1.41
C LEU A 484 -27.26 -6.68 -2.51
N GLU A 485 -27.14 -7.13 -3.76
CA GLU A 485 -28.00 -6.67 -4.86
C GLU A 485 -29.48 -7.00 -4.62
N ALA A 486 -29.78 -8.16 -4.05
CA ALA A 486 -31.12 -8.53 -3.64
C ALA A 486 -31.66 -7.61 -2.54
N VAL A 487 -30.83 -7.26 -1.54
CA VAL A 487 -31.21 -6.30 -0.48
C VAL A 487 -31.46 -4.91 -1.07
N ILE A 488 -30.58 -4.41 -1.94
CA ILE A 488 -30.75 -3.12 -2.63
C ILE A 488 -32.05 -3.11 -3.44
N SER A 489 -32.37 -4.20 -4.14
CA SER A 489 -33.60 -4.31 -4.92
C SER A 489 -34.85 -4.23 -4.03
N ARG A 490 -34.84 -4.90 -2.87
CA ARG A 490 -35.93 -4.80 -1.88
C ARG A 490 -36.08 -3.39 -1.31
N TRP A 491 -34.98 -2.69 -1.05
CA TRP A 491 -35.02 -1.29 -0.60
C TRP A 491 -35.59 -0.35 -1.66
N LYS A 492 -35.21 -0.53 -2.93
CA LYS A 492 -35.77 0.23 -4.06
C LYS A 492 -37.27 -0.01 -4.21
N GLU A 493 -37.72 -1.25 -4.06
CA GLU A 493 -39.14 -1.60 -4.11
C GLU A 493 -39.93 -0.98 -2.95
N ARG A 494 -39.39 -1.03 -1.73
CA ARG A 494 -39.98 -0.36 -0.56
C ARG A 494 -40.04 1.15 -0.73
N GLN A 495 -38.97 1.77 -1.24
CA GLN A 495 -38.97 3.20 -1.55
C GLN A 495 -40.07 3.56 -2.56
N LEU A 496 -40.21 2.78 -3.64
CA LEU A 496 -41.26 2.99 -4.63
C LEU A 496 -42.66 2.82 -4.02
N GLN A 497 -42.82 1.89 -3.08
CA GLN A 497 -44.07 1.68 -2.36
C GLN A 497 -44.39 2.86 -1.44
N ASP A 498 -43.42 3.34 -0.66
CA ASP A 498 -43.56 4.53 0.19
C ASP A 498 -43.90 5.78 -0.63
N GLU A 499 -43.27 5.95 -1.81
CA GLU A 499 -43.59 7.04 -2.75
C GLU A 499 -45.03 6.97 -3.25
N LYS A 500 -45.53 5.77 -3.59
CA LYS A 500 -46.94 5.56 -3.96
C LYS A 500 -47.88 5.82 -2.80
N GLU A 501 -47.54 5.42 -1.59
CA GLU A 501 -48.36 5.69 -0.39
C GLU A 501 -48.44 7.18 -0.08
N ILE A 502 -47.32 7.91 -0.21
CA ILE A 502 -47.29 9.37 -0.08
C ILE A 502 -48.16 10.03 -1.15
N GLU A 503 -48.09 9.59 -2.41
CA GLU A 503 -48.91 10.14 -3.48
C GLU A 503 -50.40 9.85 -3.27
N ASN A 504 -50.75 8.65 -2.81
CA ASN A 504 -52.12 8.30 -2.45
C ASN A 504 -52.62 9.19 -1.30
N LEU A 505 -51.83 9.39 -0.24
CA LEU A 505 -52.19 10.28 0.87
C LEU A 505 -52.34 11.74 0.43
N LYS A 506 -51.47 12.23 -0.44
CA LYS A 506 -51.59 13.56 -1.05
C LYS A 506 -52.89 13.68 -1.84
N SER A 507 -53.20 12.70 -2.71
CA SER A 507 -54.43 12.71 -3.50
C SER A 507 -55.68 12.68 -2.61
N ALA A 508 -55.68 11.86 -1.56
CA ALA A 508 -56.75 11.81 -0.57
C ALA A 508 -56.93 13.15 0.15
N HIS A 509 -55.84 13.78 0.60
CA HIS A 509 -55.88 15.09 1.23
C HIS A 509 -56.38 16.19 0.28
N THR A 510 -55.96 16.16 -0.99
CA THR A 510 -56.47 17.11 -2.00
C THR A 510 -57.96 16.94 -2.25
N SER A 511 -58.46 15.71 -2.27
CA SER A 511 -59.90 15.43 -2.39
C SER A 511 -60.67 15.92 -1.16
N GLU A 512 -60.13 15.71 0.04
CA GLU A 512 -60.75 16.20 1.28
C GLU A 512 -60.82 17.72 1.33
N VAL A 513 -59.74 18.41 0.96
CA VAL A 513 -59.71 19.88 0.85
C VAL A 513 -60.73 20.37 -0.18
N ALA A 514 -60.87 19.69 -1.32
CA ALA A 514 -61.87 20.05 -2.34
C ALA A 514 -63.31 19.90 -1.82
N VAL A 515 -63.59 18.85 -1.02
CA VAL A 515 -64.88 18.66 -0.36
C VAL A 515 -65.15 19.78 0.65
N LEU A 516 -64.20 20.08 1.54
CA LEU A 516 -64.33 21.16 2.52
C LEU A 516 -64.51 22.53 1.85
N GLN A 517 -63.82 22.76 0.74
CA GLN A 517 -63.95 23.99 -0.05
C GLN A 517 -65.36 24.09 -0.67
N LYS A 518 -65.91 22.98 -1.18
CA LYS A 518 -67.29 22.93 -1.68
C LYS A 518 -68.30 23.19 -0.55
N GLU A 519 -68.15 22.57 0.61
CA GLU A 519 -69.00 22.81 1.78
C GLU A 519 -68.95 24.26 2.25
N TRP A 520 -67.77 24.87 2.23
CA TRP A 520 -67.60 26.29 2.53
C TRP A 520 -68.32 27.18 1.51
N MET A 521 -68.20 26.89 0.22
CA MET A 521 -68.91 27.62 -0.83
C MET A 521 -70.42 27.50 -0.68
N GLU A 522 -70.94 26.32 -0.31
CA GLU A 522 -72.37 26.11 -0.04
C GLU A 522 -72.84 26.87 1.20
N LYS A 523 -72.07 26.84 2.30
CA LYS A 523 -72.38 27.63 3.50
C LYS A 523 -72.35 29.13 3.22
N SER A 524 -71.33 29.61 2.50
CA SER A 524 -71.20 31.00 2.08
C SER A 524 -72.40 31.44 1.22
N LYS A 525 -72.82 30.61 0.26
CA LYS A 525 -74.03 30.86 -0.54
C LYS A 525 -75.29 30.93 0.32
N ARG A 526 -75.49 30.01 1.27
CA ARG A 526 -76.63 30.03 2.20
C ARG A 526 -76.65 31.29 3.05
N TYR A 527 -75.50 31.72 3.56
CA TYR A 527 -75.42 32.97 4.31
C TYR A 527 -75.70 34.19 3.43
N GLY A 528 -75.21 34.20 2.18
CA GLY A 528 -75.55 35.23 1.19
C GLY A 528 -77.05 35.29 0.89
N GLU A 529 -77.72 34.15 0.73
CA GLU A 529 -79.17 34.07 0.54
C GLU A 529 -79.94 34.60 1.76
N GLN A 530 -79.50 34.26 2.98
CA GLN A 530 -80.09 34.78 4.22
C GLN A 530 -79.91 36.30 4.37
N ILE A 531 -78.74 36.83 4.02
CA ILE A 531 -78.48 38.27 4.02
C ILE A 531 -79.41 38.95 3.02
N LYS A 532 -79.51 38.43 1.80
CA LYS A 532 -80.39 38.98 0.75
C LYS A 532 -81.87 38.95 1.17
N GLU A 533 -82.33 37.88 1.79
CA GLU A 533 -83.71 37.79 2.31
C GLU A 533 -83.98 38.85 3.41
N LYS A 534 -82.97 39.13 4.26
CA LYS A 534 -83.07 40.18 5.29
C LYS A 534 -83.04 41.58 4.68
N GLU A 535 -82.22 41.81 3.66
CA GLU A 535 -82.17 43.06 2.89
C GLU A 535 -83.48 43.32 2.15
N ASP A 536 -84.07 42.31 1.51
CA ASP A 536 -85.36 42.41 0.82
C ASP A 536 -86.49 42.73 1.82
N LYS A 537 -86.49 42.10 3.00
CA LYS A 537 -87.44 42.43 4.09
C LYS A 537 -87.26 43.88 4.57
N LEU A 538 -86.02 44.37 4.69
CA LEU A 538 -85.74 45.76 5.04
C LEU A 538 -86.22 46.73 3.94
N SER A 539 -86.05 46.37 2.67
CA SER A 539 -86.52 47.15 1.51
C SER A 539 -88.05 47.26 1.47
N THR A 540 -88.76 46.16 1.75
CA THR A 540 -90.23 46.20 1.85
C THR A 540 -90.72 47.04 3.03
N ALA A 541 -90.06 46.98 4.18
CA ALA A 541 -90.39 47.79 5.36
C ALA A 541 -90.14 49.30 5.11
N THR A 542 -89.02 49.65 4.48
CA THR A 542 -88.69 51.05 4.15
C THR A 542 -89.62 51.64 3.08
N ASN A 543 -90.10 50.83 2.14
CA ASN A 543 -91.13 51.25 1.18
C ASN A 543 -92.51 51.44 1.85
N ALA A 544 -92.87 50.57 2.81
CA ALA A 544 -94.10 50.74 3.60
C ALA A 544 -94.06 52.00 4.48
N GLU A 545 -92.91 52.36 5.04
CA GLU A 545 -92.71 53.63 5.75
C GLU A 545 -92.87 54.84 4.83
N ARG A 546 -92.33 54.79 3.60
CA ARG A 546 -92.54 55.85 2.60
C ARG A 546 -94.01 56.04 2.24
N ASP A 547 -94.75 54.96 2.04
CA ASP A 547 -96.18 55.02 1.71
C ASP A 547 -97.03 55.58 2.87
N LEU A 548 -96.67 55.26 4.11
CA LEU A 548 -97.32 55.84 5.30
C LEU A 548 -97.00 57.34 5.44
N ALA A 549 -95.76 57.77 5.16
CA ALA A 549 -95.39 59.17 5.14
C ALA A 549 -96.14 59.97 4.06
N TYR A 550 -96.34 59.38 2.87
CA TYR A 550 -97.11 60.00 1.78
C TYR A 550 -98.60 60.19 2.16
N LYS A 551 -99.20 59.21 2.85
CA LYS A 551 -100.58 59.30 3.34
C LYS A 551 -100.75 60.31 4.47
N LEU A 552 -99.77 60.45 5.37
CA LEU A 552 -99.76 61.47 6.43
C LEU A 552 -99.69 62.89 5.88
N GLY A 553 -98.85 63.13 4.87
CA GLY A 553 -98.75 64.43 4.20
C GLY A 553 -100.04 64.86 3.49
N ALA A 554 -100.81 63.91 2.93
CA ALA A 554 -102.11 64.20 2.32
C ALA A 554 -103.17 64.65 3.36
N ILE A 555 -103.20 64.00 4.53
CA ILE A 555 -104.14 64.32 5.62
C ILE A 555 -103.82 65.70 6.25
N GLU A 556 -102.54 66.04 6.40
CA GLU A 556 -102.13 67.36 6.91
C GLU A 556 -102.48 68.50 5.94
N GLY A 557 -102.43 68.24 4.62
CA GLY A 557 -102.86 69.18 3.58
C GLY A 557 -104.36 69.51 3.64
N GLU A 558 -105.23 68.51 3.83
CA GLU A 558 -106.68 68.71 3.95
C GLU A 558 -107.07 69.45 5.23
N LEU A 559 -106.41 69.16 6.35
CA LEU A 559 -106.69 69.80 7.64
C LEU A 559 -106.32 71.31 7.65
N SER A 560 -105.27 71.68 6.91
CA SER A 560 -104.85 73.08 6.74
C SER A 560 -105.85 73.89 5.91
N LEU A 561 -106.40 73.29 4.83
CA LEU A 561 -107.40 73.92 3.97
C LEU A 561 -108.72 74.15 4.71
N GLN A 562 -109.12 73.22 5.58
CA GLN A 562 -110.33 73.32 6.41
C GLN A 562 -110.21 74.43 7.47
N LYS A 563 -109.04 74.60 8.08
CA LYS A 563 -108.76 75.70 9.02
C LYS A 563 -108.88 77.07 8.35
N MET A 564 -108.28 77.24 7.17
CA MET A 564 -108.37 78.48 6.38
C MET A 564 -109.83 78.87 6.09
N ARG A 565 -110.66 77.93 5.60
CA ARG A 565 -112.09 78.19 5.30
C ARG A 565 -112.90 78.57 6.53
N SER A 566 -112.65 77.93 7.67
CA SER A 566 -113.33 78.26 8.93
C SER A 566 -112.96 79.65 9.47
N GLN A 567 -111.73 80.11 9.23
CA GLN A 567 -111.24 81.40 9.68
C GLN A 567 -111.82 82.56 8.85
N THR A 568 -112.13 82.35 7.57
CA THR A 568 -112.81 83.33 6.70
C THR A 568 -114.26 83.56 7.12
N VAL A 569 -114.99 82.50 7.47
CA VAL A 569 -116.39 82.62 7.93
C VAL A 569 -116.49 83.35 9.28
N ILE A 570 -115.50 83.21 10.16
CA ILE A 570 -115.45 83.92 11.44
C ILE A 570 -115.20 85.42 11.24
N SER A 571 -114.38 85.83 10.27
CA SER A 571 -114.10 87.26 10.03
C SER A 571 -115.32 88.00 9.48
N GLU A 572 -116.09 87.38 8.58
CA GLU A 572 -117.33 87.94 8.01
C GLU A 572 -118.45 88.12 9.07
N LEU A 573 -118.57 87.19 10.01
CA LEU A 573 -119.52 87.30 11.13
C LEU A 573 -119.16 88.44 12.10
N ILE A 574 -117.87 88.72 12.30
CA ILE A 574 -117.39 89.82 13.17
C ILE A 574 -117.64 91.18 12.52
N THR A 575 -117.48 91.33 11.20
CA THR A 575 -117.80 92.57 10.48
C THR A 575 -119.32 92.83 10.47
N ALA A 576 -120.15 91.80 10.27
CA ALA A 576 -121.61 91.94 10.36
C ALA A 576 -122.10 92.36 11.76
N LEU A 577 -121.49 91.82 12.82
CA LEU A 577 -121.78 92.21 14.22
C LEU A 577 -121.39 93.68 14.49
N ARG A 578 -120.26 94.16 13.96
CA ARG A 578 -119.85 95.57 14.11
C ARG A 578 -120.76 96.55 13.36
N ALA A 579 -121.25 96.17 12.17
CA ALA A 579 -122.17 97.00 11.40
C ALA A 579 -123.55 97.13 12.06
N LYS A 580 -124.12 96.03 12.57
CA LYS A 580 -125.41 96.07 13.29
C LYS A 580 -125.32 96.70 14.68
N SER A 581 -124.18 96.62 15.37
CA SER A 581 -123.98 97.32 16.65
C SER A 581 -123.96 98.85 16.47
N LYS A 582 -123.41 99.36 15.36
CA LYS A 582 -123.45 100.79 15.02
C LYS A 582 -124.86 101.31 14.72
N LEU A 583 -125.72 100.48 14.11
CA LEU A 583 -127.14 100.83 13.88
C LEU A 583 -127.96 100.93 15.18
N LEU A 584 -127.63 100.12 16.19
CA LEU A 584 -128.27 100.17 17.51
C LEU A 584 -127.91 101.46 18.29
N ASP A 585 -126.69 101.98 18.11
CA ASP A 585 -126.25 103.20 18.79
C ASP A 585 -126.83 104.48 18.17
N THR A 586 -127.21 104.46 16.88
CA THR A 586 -127.83 105.60 16.17
C THR A 586 -129.35 105.69 16.32
N ALA A 587 -130.02 104.64 16.82
CA ALA A 587 -131.49 104.54 16.88
C ALA A 587 -132.14 105.11 18.18
N LYS A 588 -131.37 105.77 19.06
CA LYS A 588 -131.89 106.32 20.33
C LYS A 588 -132.86 107.49 20.19
N ASN A 589 -132.94 108.15 19.03
CA ASN A 589 -133.65 109.43 18.89
C ASN A 589 -134.74 109.49 17.81
N ASN A 590 -135.20 108.38 17.18
CA ASN A 590 -136.32 108.47 16.21
C ASN A 590 -136.96 107.14 15.74
N VAL A 591 -137.22 106.15 16.61
CA VAL A 591 -137.91 104.92 16.17
C VAL A 591 -138.80 104.28 17.27
N SER A 592 -139.97 103.77 16.86
CA SER A 592 -140.97 103.06 17.68
C SER A 592 -140.42 101.86 18.48
N ALA A 593 -140.98 101.63 19.67
CA ALA A 593 -140.55 100.58 20.62
C ALA A 593 -140.61 99.14 20.05
N GLU A 594 -141.38 98.90 18.99
CA GLU A 594 -141.45 97.59 18.31
C GLU A 594 -140.19 97.29 17.46
N GLU A 595 -139.60 98.29 16.81
CA GLU A 595 -138.41 98.11 15.96
C GLU A 595 -137.12 97.99 16.81
N HIS A 596 -137.08 98.63 17.97
CA HIS A 596 -135.97 98.50 18.93
C HIS A 596 -135.95 97.10 19.62
N ALA A 597 -137.11 96.44 19.74
CA ALA A 597 -137.20 95.07 20.25
C ALA A 597 -136.80 94.02 19.20
N ALA A 598 -137.15 94.24 17.92
CA ALA A 598 -136.75 93.37 16.82
C ALA A 598 -135.22 93.36 16.59
N LEU A 599 -134.57 94.53 16.60
CA LEU A 599 -133.11 94.67 16.46
C LEU A 599 -132.34 94.04 17.63
N LYS A 600 -132.88 94.09 18.86
CA LYS A 600 -132.27 93.44 20.03
C LYS A 600 -132.37 91.91 19.97
N LYS A 601 -133.45 91.37 19.40
CA LYS A 601 -133.65 89.92 19.21
C LYS A 601 -132.72 89.37 18.13
N GLU A 602 -132.50 90.10 17.04
CA GLU A 602 -131.54 89.71 15.99
C GLU A 602 -130.07 89.76 16.43
N LEU A 603 -129.69 90.73 17.27
CA LEU A 603 -128.34 90.78 17.88
C LEU A 603 -128.07 89.61 18.83
N GLY A 604 -129.12 89.08 19.48
CA GLY A 604 -129.05 87.85 20.29
C GLY A 604 -128.72 86.62 19.44
N VAL A 605 -129.42 86.45 18.30
CA VAL A 605 -129.22 85.31 17.39
C VAL A 605 -127.82 85.32 16.75
N LEU A 606 -127.29 86.50 16.40
CA LEU A 606 -125.94 86.61 15.83
C LEU A 606 -124.82 86.36 16.85
N ARG A 607 -125.02 86.71 18.15
CA ARG A 607 -124.06 86.33 19.21
C ARG A 607 -124.06 84.83 19.49
N GLU A 608 -125.21 84.17 19.41
CA GLU A 608 -125.30 82.72 19.61
C GLU A 608 -124.62 81.93 18.48
N LYS A 609 -124.74 82.38 17.22
CA LYS A 609 -124.04 81.79 16.06
C LYS A 609 -122.51 81.94 16.15
N LEU A 610 -122.00 83.07 16.64
CA LEU A 610 -120.56 83.26 16.89
C LEU A 610 -120.05 82.34 18.03
N GLY A 611 -120.87 82.10 19.06
CA GLY A 611 -120.56 81.17 20.15
C GLY A 611 -120.43 79.72 19.69
N ARG A 612 -121.35 79.24 18.84
CA ARG A 612 -121.32 77.86 18.30
C ARG A 612 -120.16 77.61 17.32
N LEU A 613 -119.74 78.63 16.56
CA LEU A 613 -118.61 78.49 15.62
C LEU A 613 -117.24 78.50 16.32
N LYS A 614 -117.10 79.21 17.44
CA LYS A 614 -115.86 79.18 18.24
C LYS A 614 -115.66 77.89 19.04
N SER A 615 -116.73 77.16 19.39
CA SER A 615 -116.63 75.86 20.05
C SER A 615 -116.26 74.70 19.10
N LEU A 616 -116.36 74.90 17.78
CA LEU A 616 -116.00 73.90 16.75
C LEU A 616 -114.53 73.97 16.31
N THR A 617 -113.80 75.05 16.62
CA THR A 617 -112.38 75.23 16.26
C THR A 617 -111.39 74.89 17.39
N GLY A 618 -111.86 74.35 18.52
CA GLY A 618 -111.09 74.12 19.74
C GLY A 618 -110.87 72.67 20.16
N SER A 619 -111.26 71.68 19.35
CA SER A 619 -111.08 70.25 19.69
C SER A 619 -109.74 69.73 19.15
N LYS A 620 -108.76 69.52 20.05
CA LYS A 620 -107.65 68.58 19.82
C LYS A 620 -108.22 67.16 19.93
N PRO A 621 -108.03 66.28 18.93
CA PRO A 621 -108.39 64.88 19.08
C PRO A 621 -107.36 64.17 19.97
N SER A 622 -107.78 63.82 21.18
CA SER A 622 -107.27 62.68 21.93
C SER A 622 -108.01 61.42 21.48
N ASN A 623 -107.25 60.33 21.34
CA ASN A 623 -107.66 58.94 21.06
C ASN A 623 -107.76 58.54 19.58
N LEU A 624 -106.68 57.89 19.12
CA LEU A 624 -106.73 56.72 18.25
C LEU A 624 -105.67 55.74 18.76
N ASP A 625 -106.11 54.81 19.60
CA ASP A 625 -105.48 53.50 19.74
C ASP A 625 -105.72 52.73 18.44
N ALA A 626 -104.63 52.35 17.77
CA ALA A 626 -104.61 51.29 16.77
C ALA A 626 -103.24 50.60 16.85
N THR A 627 -103.15 49.64 17.78
CA THR A 627 -102.51 48.33 17.61
C THR A 627 -101.62 48.18 16.37
N VAL A 628 -100.31 48.35 16.51
CA VAL A 628 -99.24 47.40 16.12
C VAL A 628 -97.94 47.91 16.76
N SER A 629 -97.58 47.35 17.90
CA SER A 629 -96.19 47.18 18.30
C SER A 629 -96.20 46.12 19.38
N GLN A 630 -96.09 44.86 18.97
CA GLN A 630 -95.54 43.89 19.90
C GLN A 630 -94.18 44.43 20.32
N PRO A 631 -93.90 44.52 21.64
CA PRO A 631 -92.58 44.89 22.09
C PRO A 631 -91.62 43.85 21.51
N ILE A 632 -90.71 44.30 20.65
CA ILE A 632 -89.46 43.58 20.43
C ILE A 632 -88.90 43.44 21.83
N GLN A 633 -88.98 42.22 22.37
CA GLN A 633 -88.19 41.83 23.51
C GLN A 633 -86.76 42.22 23.13
N THR A 634 -86.26 43.26 23.77
CA THR A 634 -84.84 43.37 24.05
C THR A 634 -84.46 42.07 24.70
N TYR A 635 -83.97 41.12 23.89
CA TYR A 635 -83.19 40.03 24.40
C TYR A 635 -82.04 40.70 25.12
N SER A 636 -82.14 40.71 26.44
CA SER A 636 -81.03 40.86 27.36
C SER A 636 -79.80 40.24 26.72
N VAL A 637 -78.76 41.07 26.60
CA VAL A 637 -77.41 40.70 26.15
C VAL A 637 -76.80 39.61 27.05
N GLN A 638 -77.47 39.14 28.10
CA GLN A 638 -77.06 37.99 28.92
C GLN A 638 -77.48 36.61 28.37
N LYS A 639 -78.00 36.50 27.13
CA LYS A 639 -78.32 35.18 26.52
C LYS A 639 -77.66 34.89 25.16
N ILE A 640 -76.68 35.71 24.78
CA ILE A 640 -75.77 35.42 23.66
C ILE A 640 -74.39 34.99 24.17
N GLU A 641 -74.02 35.35 25.42
CA GLU A 641 -72.84 34.79 26.11
C GLU A 641 -73.03 33.36 26.65
N SER A 642 -74.24 32.78 26.58
CA SER A 642 -74.47 31.36 26.94
C SER A 642 -74.73 30.42 25.76
N ARG A 643 -74.63 30.91 24.52
CA ARG A 643 -74.65 30.09 23.30
C ARG A 643 -73.46 30.32 22.35
N LEU A 644 -72.65 31.36 22.55
CA LEU A 644 -71.33 31.48 21.92
C LEU A 644 -70.19 30.85 22.76
N ASP A 645 -70.51 30.25 23.92
CA ASP A 645 -69.54 29.57 24.80
C ASP A 645 -69.64 28.03 24.74
N LYS A 646 -70.30 27.50 23.69
CA LYS A 646 -70.47 26.05 23.44
C LYS A 646 -70.08 25.58 22.03
N SER A 647 -69.42 26.42 21.23
CA SER A 647 -68.95 26.06 19.88
C SER A 647 -67.45 26.31 19.64
N LEU A 648 -66.73 26.84 20.63
CA LEU A 648 -65.27 26.98 20.60
C LEU A 648 -64.68 26.48 21.92
N ARG A 649 -64.97 25.22 22.26
CA ARG A 649 -64.00 24.39 22.97
C ARG A 649 -63.35 23.50 21.93
N PRO A 650 -62.03 23.56 21.71
CA PRO A 650 -61.33 22.42 21.14
C PRO A 650 -61.36 21.30 22.19
N SER A 651 -62.43 20.50 22.20
CA SER A 651 -62.49 19.22 22.92
C SER A 651 -61.71 18.11 22.17
N SER A 652 -60.69 18.47 21.39
CA SER A 652 -59.85 17.47 20.70
C SER A 652 -58.36 17.82 20.66
N ALA A 653 -57.90 18.84 21.41
CA ALA A 653 -56.46 19.03 21.64
C ALA A 653 -55.97 18.40 22.96
N ALA A 654 -56.89 17.98 23.83
CA ALA A 654 -56.61 17.22 25.06
C ALA A 654 -57.01 15.73 24.96
N ALA A 655 -57.57 15.29 23.83
CA ALA A 655 -57.85 13.88 23.55
C ALA A 655 -56.88 13.26 22.50
N LEU A 656 -56.08 14.08 21.82
CA LEU A 656 -54.99 13.63 20.94
C LEU A 656 -53.59 13.79 21.56
N ARG A 657 -53.50 14.11 22.85
CA ARG A 657 -52.26 14.05 23.65
C ARG A 657 -52.27 12.96 24.71
N THR A 658 -53.25 12.07 24.68
CA THR A 658 -53.40 10.96 25.65
C THR A 658 -53.72 9.63 24.98
N GLU A 659 -53.44 9.51 23.68
CA GLU A 659 -53.41 8.22 22.94
C GLU A 659 -52.09 8.01 22.18
N LEU A 660 -51.06 8.81 22.45
CA LEU A 660 -49.72 8.64 21.85
C LEU A 660 -48.60 8.41 22.87
N PHE A 661 -48.97 8.25 24.14
CA PHE A 661 -48.11 7.71 25.19
C PHE A 661 -49.01 6.89 26.13
N GLN A 662 -49.42 5.71 25.68
CA GLN A 662 -49.43 4.61 26.64
C GLN A 662 -47.96 4.36 26.94
N ASP A 663 -47.61 4.31 28.22
CA ASP A 663 -46.30 3.83 28.67
C ASP A 663 -46.15 2.38 28.17
N GLU A 664 -45.74 2.20 26.92
CA GLU A 664 -45.19 0.94 26.44
C GLU A 664 -43.91 0.74 27.24
N THR A 665 -43.94 -0.21 28.16
CA THR A 665 -42.72 -0.63 28.85
C THR A 665 -41.72 -1.11 27.81
N VAL A 666 -40.43 -0.88 28.05
CA VAL A 666 -39.34 -1.25 27.14
C VAL A 666 -39.40 -2.72 26.69
N GLU A 667 -40.03 -3.60 27.49
CA GLU A 667 -40.35 -5.00 27.12
C GLU A 667 -41.33 -5.13 25.95
N GLN A 668 -42.35 -4.28 25.84
CA GLN A 668 -43.36 -4.32 24.77
C GLN A 668 -42.79 -3.83 23.43
N ILE A 669 -41.81 -2.92 23.46
CA ILE A 669 -41.06 -2.45 22.27
C ILE A 669 -40.09 -3.55 21.80
N LEU A 670 -39.49 -4.30 22.72
CA LEU A 670 -38.60 -5.43 22.39
C LEU A 670 -39.38 -6.62 21.79
N ASP A 671 -40.56 -6.95 22.29
CA ASP A 671 -41.38 -8.05 21.75
C ASP A 671 -41.89 -7.78 20.32
N ARG A 672 -42.09 -6.51 19.93
CA ARG A 672 -42.48 -6.12 18.57
C ARG A 672 -41.33 -6.12 17.56
N LEU A 673 -40.08 -5.99 18.01
CA LEU A 673 -38.88 -5.97 17.15
C LEU A 673 -38.30 -7.38 16.90
N THR A 674 -38.67 -8.36 17.73
CA THR A 674 -38.20 -9.75 17.64
C THR A 674 -38.60 -10.47 16.33
N PRO A 675 -39.81 -10.27 15.74
CA PRO A 675 -40.18 -10.86 14.46
C PRO A 675 -39.54 -10.19 13.24
N LEU A 676 -38.90 -9.02 13.40
CA LEU A 676 -38.30 -8.23 12.32
C LEU A 676 -36.82 -8.56 12.04
N GLY A 677 -36.23 -9.50 12.78
CA GLY A 677 -34.88 -10.02 12.52
C GLY A 677 -33.73 -9.03 12.75
N LEU A 678 -33.99 -7.92 13.47
CA LEU A 678 -33.01 -6.85 13.72
C LEU A 678 -32.24 -7.02 15.04
N LEU A 679 -32.45 -8.11 15.77
CA LEU A 679 -31.66 -8.51 16.93
C LEU A 679 -31.11 -9.92 16.69
N GLU A 680 -29.82 -10.01 16.39
CA GLU A 680 -29.12 -11.30 16.38
C GLU A 680 -29.16 -11.92 17.78
N ASN A 681 -29.47 -13.22 17.81
CA ASN A 681 -29.45 -14.06 19.00
C ASN A 681 -28.11 -13.97 19.73
N GLY A 682 -28.01 -13.05 20.69
CA GLY A 682 -26.81 -12.82 21.48
C GLY A 682 -27.16 -12.15 22.79
N THR A 683 -27.49 -12.96 23.79
CA THR A 683 -27.94 -12.59 25.13
C THR A 683 -26.97 -11.67 25.92
N GLY A 684 -25.77 -11.38 25.41
CA GLY A 684 -24.78 -10.55 26.11
C GLY A 684 -24.92 -9.04 25.96
N LYS A 685 -25.63 -8.53 24.93
CA LYS A 685 -25.74 -7.07 24.70
C LYS A 685 -26.95 -6.41 25.36
N LEU A 686 -27.95 -7.20 25.76
CA LEU A 686 -29.17 -6.68 26.41
C LEU A 686 -28.91 -6.20 27.84
N ASP A 687 -27.99 -6.84 28.57
CA ASP A 687 -27.65 -6.47 29.95
C ASP A 687 -26.76 -5.22 30.03
N GLN A 688 -25.95 -4.95 29.01
CA GLN A 688 -25.20 -3.69 28.92
C GLN A 688 -26.11 -2.49 28.66
N PHE A 689 -27.19 -2.68 27.89
CA PHE A 689 -28.18 -1.61 27.65
C PHE A 689 -29.07 -1.34 28.88
N LYS A 690 -29.39 -2.38 29.67
CA LYS A 690 -30.17 -2.23 30.92
C LYS A 690 -29.41 -1.49 32.02
N ASN A 691 -28.07 -1.58 32.06
CA ASN A 691 -27.26 -0.90 33.06
C ASN A 691 -27.03 0.60 32.75
N ILE A 692 -27.10 1.00 31.48
CA ILE A 692 -26.92 2.41 31.07
C ILE A 692 -28.17 3.26 31.36
N LEU A 693 -29.36 2.64 31.43
CA LEU A 693 -30.62 3.32 31.71
C LEU A 693 -31.01 3.37 33.21
N ARG A 694 -30.15 2.84 34.10
CA ARG A 694 -30.35 2.87 35.57
C ARG A 694 -29.36 3.77 36.32
N SER A 695 -28.45 4.46 35.63
CA SER A 695 -27.66 5.59 36.15
C SER A 695 -28.20 6.90 35.62
#